data_AF-A0A4Z0A3Q6-F1
#
_entry.id   AF-A0A4Z0A3Q6-F1
#
_cell.length_a   1.000
_cell.length_b   1.000
_cell.length_c   1.000
_cell.angle_alpha   90.00
_cell.angle_beta   90.00
_cell.angle_gamma   90.00
#
_symmetry.space_group_name_H-M   'P 1'
#
loop_
_entity.id
_entity.type
_entity.pdbx_description
1 polymer ?
#
loop_
_entity_poly.entity_id
_entity_poly.type
_entity_poly.pdbx_seq_one_letter_code
_entity_poly.pdbx_strand_id
1 'polypeptide(L)'
;MSAFSGTAGAGSLILEFATLSRLTGDDRFEKAAHKAFFALWNRKSEIGLVEVSGIGAGVDSFFEYALKWYILSGEHEFLDVWNDSYAAIMRYARASDGFWYRRVNMFTGDAAYYTVDSLSAFWPGLQVLAGDVEDWQLWKRHSGLPEVWDMNYKMATSTQFPLRPEFIESTWYLYRATRDPLYLDIGERIFYDILLRAKVPCGLASIRDLRDNSQEDRMESFVLSETLKYLYLLFDEANPLHTDDSNYVFTTEGHLLLLDSQHMKPMSAVVRQLRRMESHQCPAYYAPYFGDAGLPGLMVGIPSRRDADYAAQLVGSALSDRDEKYWHASGLCVVPEVDLFSYDFILSASGEAVEEDLSPSLKKIAPVADGFVINSVSGIRARIVSRLDGNGYDVSKLGPHTVHSGQLVYLNDTALVSPRATERTDGDKPRHPDVQIHFFFDFLDPSLQMQLAPETAMEMSVTAHTALFGGSPFTTPSEREHPRRFGHGEGVALARDSTNPYGCAPYKYEYPNEALLVYRGQCTFLEKMQNAHKAGASGIVVMSDKDYAINPSVSDEELMTIGGTLDDVVMVVLRRSDALKVSALLDVVESQGVGQVMLAVDSEDRVAEPWVVDADQQNAKRNAVGTNRVLYLNSHPLLNTRMLV
;
A
#
# COMPACT_ATOMS: atom_id res chain seq x y z
N MET A 1 14.92 44.88 3.00
CA MET A 1 14.29 43.74 2.30
C MET A 1 14.94 42.48 2.82
N SER A 2 14.37 41.86 3.85
CA SER A 2 14.88 40.59 4.42
C SER A 2 13.80 39.97 5.30
N ALA A 3 12.72 39.54 4.66
CA ALA A 3 11.82 38.53 5.19
C ALA A 3 11.89 37.39 4.17
N PHE A 4 12.78 36.44 4.39
CA PHE A 4 12.64 35.14 3.74
C PHE A 4 11.39 34.52 4.38
N SER A 5 10.24 34.71 3.74
CA SER A 5 9.03 33.96 4.08
C SER A 5 9.33 32.50 3.76
N GLY A 6 9.41 31.65 4.79
CA GLY A 6 9.50 30.20 4.57
C GLY A 6 8.30 29.68 3.79
N THR A 7 8.42 28.50 3.21
CA THR A 7 7.34 27.84 2.44
C THR A 7 6.01 27.81 3.21
N ALA A 8 6.03 27.53 4.52
CA ALA A 8 4.85 27.61 5.39
C ALA A 8 4.17 28.99 5.37
N GLY A 9 4.93 30.09 5.50
CA GLY A 9 4.37 31.44 5.61
C GLY A 9 3.61 31.92 4.35
N ALA A 10 3.98 31.43 3.17
CA ALA A 10 3.28 31.75 1.92
C ALA A 10 2.37 30.62 1.42
N GLY A 11 2.56 29.39 1.92
CA GLY A 11 1.78 28.21 1.58
C GLY A 11 0.51 28.03 2.42
N SER A 12 0.50 28.54 3.65
CA SER A 12 -0.55 28.25 4.63
C SER A 12 -1.63 29.34 4.67
N LEU A 13 -2.18 29.69 3.50
CA LEU A 13 -3.21 30.73 3.36
C LEU A 13 -4.50 30.23 2.70
N ILE A 14 -4.44 29.10 1.97
CA ILE A 14 -5.55 28.70 1.09
C ILE A 14 -6.83 28.38 1.87
N LEU A 15 -6.74 27.75 3.06
CA LEU A 15 -7.91 27.39 3.87
C LEU A 15 -8.76 28.62 4.21
N GLU A 16 -8.16 29.66 4.80
CA GLU A 16 -8.87 30.85 5.25
C GLU A 16 -9.28 31.73 4.08
N PHE A 17 -8.36 31.98 3.13
CA PHE A 17 -8.60 32.91 2.04
C PHE A 17 -9.63 32.35 1.05
N ALA A 18 -9.56 31.06 0.74
CA ALA A 18 -10.54 30.44 -0.12
C ALA A 18 -11.90 30.35 0.59
N THR A 19 -11.96 29.94 1.85
CA THR A 19 -13.21 29.96 2.62
C THR A 19 -13.84 31.36 2.63
N LEU A 20 -13.05 32.42 2.86
CA LEU A 20 -13.52 33.80 2.79
C LEU A 20 -14.08 34.15 1.40
N SER A 21 -13.36 33.78 0.33
CA SER A 21 -13.84 33.98 -1.05
C SER A 21 -15.15 33.24 -1.33
N ARG A 22 -15.30 32.01 -0.84
CA ARG A 22 -16.50 31.20 -1.05
C ARG A 22 -17.72 31.70 -0.30
N LEU A 23 -17.52 32.22 0.91
CA LEU A 23 -18.60 32.78 1.73
C LEU A 23 -19.02 34.17 1.27
N THR A 24 -18.09 34.99 0.76
CA THR A 24 -18.37 36.38 0.35
C THR A 24 -18.70 36.54 -1.13
N GLY A 25 -18.31 35.58 -1.97
CA GLY A 25 -18.35 35.69 -3.42
C GLY A 25 -17.22 36.55 -4.02
N ASP A 26 -16.27 37.04 -3.21
CA ASP A 26 -15.11 37.82 -3.66
C ASP A 26 -13.90 36.90 -3.90
N ASP A 27 -13.63 36.58 -5.16
CA ASP A 27 -12.59 35.61 -5.55
C ASP A 27 -11.13 36.07 -5.37
N ARG A 28 -10.90 37.32 -4.97
CA ARG A 28 -9.54 37.89 -4.89
C ARG A 28 -8.66 37.18 -3.87
N PHE A 29 -9.23 36.75 -2.75
CA PHE A 29 -8.50 36.08 -1.67
C PHE A 29 -8.04 34.70 -2.10
N GLU A 30 -8.97 33.85 -2.59
CA GLU A 30 -8.65 32.52 -3.12
C GLU A 30 -7.60 32.58 -4.23
N LYS A 31 -7.77 33.49 -5.21
CA LYS A 31 -6.81 33.65 -6.31
C LYS A 31 -5.40 34.00 -5.82
N ALA A 32 -5.30 34.87 -4.81
CA ALA A 32 -4.02 35.26 -4.24
C ALA A 32 -3.35 34.09 -3.52
N ALA A 33 -4.07 33.38 -2.64
CA ALA A 33 -3.56 32.24 -1.90
C ALA A 33 -3.19 31.07 -2.83
N HIS A 34 -4.04 30.74 -3.79
CA HIS A 34 -3.79 29.71 -4.79
C HIS A 34 -2.53 30.03 -5.61
N LYS A 35 -2.37 31.27 -6.05
CA LYS A 35 -1.18 31.70 -6.79
C LYS A 35 0.10 31.58 -5.95
N ALA A 36 0.04 31.95 -4.66
CA ALA A 36 1.18 31.84 -3.76
C ALA A 36 1.57 30.37 -3.53
N PHE A 37 0.59 29.52 -3.21
CA PHE A 37 0.78 28.09 -2.98
C PHE A 37 1.44 27.38 -4.18
N PHE A 38 0.86 27.52 -5.37
CA PHE A 38 1.41 26.87 -6.57
C PHE A 38 2.70 27.52 -7.06
N ALA A 39 2.97 28.78 -6.74
CA ALA A 39 4.28 29.37 -7.00
C ALA A 39 5.39 28.67 -6.18
N LEU A 40 5.11 28.27 -4.95
CA LEU A 40 6.04 27.46 -4.15
C LEU A 40 6.16 26.05 -4.73
N TRP A 41 5.04 25.39 -4.99
CA TRP A 41 5.03 24.02 -5.53
C TRP A 41 5.77 23.88 -6.87
N ASN A 42 5.64 24.89 -7.75
CA ASN A 42 6.33 24.90 -9.04
C ASN A 42 7.85 25.10 -8.95
N ARG A 43 8.40 25.33 -7.74
CA ARG A 43 9.85 25.41 -7.48
C ARG A 43 10.41 24.13 -6.85
N LYS A 44 9.62 23.06 -6.76
CA LYS A 44 10.12 21.76 -6.30
C LYS A 44 11.25 21.24 -7.18
N SER A 45 12.14 20.46 -6.60
CA SER A 45 13.21 19.76 -7.32
C SER A 45 12.68 18.60 -8.16
N GLU A 46 13.55 17.99 -8.98
CA GLU A 46 13.21 16.80 -9.77
C GLU A 46 12.82 15.59 -8.90
N ILE A 47 13.31 15.56 -7.66
CA ILE A 47 12.99 14.52 -6.67
C ILE A 47 11.72 14.82 -5.86
N GLY A 48 11.02 15.93 -6.12
CA GLY A 48 9.71 16.25 -5.53
C GLY A 48 9.77 17.02 -4.22
N LEU A 49 10.94 17.55 -3.85
CA LEU A 49 11.18 18.25 -2.58
C LEU A 49 11.17 19.78 -2.76
N VAL A 50 10.71 20.53 -1.75
CA VAL A 50 10.60 22.00 -1.74
C VAL A 50 11.44 22.59 -0.60
N GLU A 51 12.31 23.56 -0.91
CA GLU A 51 13.30 24.15 0.03
C GLU A 51 14.15 23.09 0.76
N VAL A 52 14.92 23.43 1.81
CA VAL A 52 15.56 22.41 2.66
C VAL A 52 14.45 21.59 3.32
N SER A 53 14.13 20.46 2.69
CA SER A 53 12.89 19.75 2.96
C SER A 53 13.02 18.87 4.20
N GLY A 54 11.96 18.90 4.99
CA GLY A 54 11.68 18.02 6.11
C GLY A 54 10.21 18.21 6.45
N ILE A 55 9.80 17.78 7.63
CA ILE A 55 8.43 17.97 8.14
C ILE A 55 8.39 18.97 9.30
N GLY A 56 9.42 19.78 9.46
CA GLY A 56 9.58 20.68 10.61
C GLY A 56 9.31 22.14 10.26
N ALA A 57 9.74 23.00 11.18
CA ALA A 57 9.57 24.44 11.09
C ALA A 57 9.95 25.02 9.72
N GLY A 58 9.04 25.79 9.13
CA GLY A 58 9.25 26.55 7.89
C GLY A 58 8.66 25.90 6.63
N VAL A 59 8.21 24.64 6.71
CA VAL A 59 7.53 23.92 5.61
C VAL A 59 6.32 23.11 6.08
N ASP A 60 6.30 22.65 7.33
CA ASP A 60 5.19 21.99 8.02
C ASP A 60 3.78 22.20 7.41
N SER A 61 3.20 23.37 7.62
CA SER A 61 1.82 23.72 7.30
C SER A 61 1.55 23.86 5.80
N PHE A 62 2.58 23.92 4.95
CA PHE A 62 2.39 23.80 3.49
C PHE A 62 1.81 22.44 3.12
N PHE A 63 2.33 21.35 3.71
CA PHE A 63 1.80 20.01 3.48
C PHE A 63 0.41 19.85 4.08
N GLU A 64 0.22 20.42 5.26
CA GLU A 64 -1.07 20.43 5.94
C GLU A 64 -2.16 21.09 5.09
N TYR A 65 -1.88 22.25 4.51
CA TYR A 65 -2.83 22.97 3.67
C TYR A 65 -3.07 22.30 2.33
N ALA A 66 -2.10 21.54 1.80
CA ALA A 66 -2.30 20.69 0.63
C ALA A 66 -3.42 19.67 0.90
N LEU A 67 -3.26 18.86 1.96
CA LEU A 67 -4.22 17.81 2.25
C LEU A 67 -5.55 18.37 2.80
N LYS A 68 -5.50 19.29 3.78
CA LYS A 68 -6.70 19.80 4.43
C LYS A 68 -7.57 20.62 3.47
N TRP A 69 -6.99 21.35 2.50
CA TRP A 69 -7.81 22.00 1.47
C TRP A 69 -8.47 20.99 0.53
N TYR A 70 -7.80 19.89 0.18
CA TYR A 70 -8.43 18.80 -0.56
C TYR A 70 -9.61 18.21 0.22
N ILE A 71 -9.44 17.91 1.51
CA ILE A 71 -10.53 17.41 2.37
C ILE A 71 -11.71 18.39 2.42
N LEU A 72 -11.43 19.68 2.58
CA LEU A 72 -12.46 20.71 2.70
C LEU A 72 -13.18 21.01 1.37
N SER A 73 -12.48 21.01 0.24
CA SER A 73 -12.97 21.53 -1.05
C SER A 73 -13.19 20.47 -2.13
N GLY A 74 -12.54 19.30 -2.00
CA GLY A 74 -12.47 18.26 -3.01
C GLY A 74 -11.59 18.59 -4.23
N GLU A 75 -10.77 19.65 -4.17
CA GLU A 75 -9.91 20.09 -5.28
C GLU A 75 -8.63 19.24 -5.38
N HIS A 76 -8.58 18.36 -6.37
CA HIS A 76 -7.53 17.33 -6.52
C HIS A 76 -6.12 17.85 -6.81
N GLU A 77 -5.99 19.05 -7.37
CA GLU A 77 -4.66 19.62 -7.63
C GLU A 77 -3.84 19.72 -6.32
N PHE A 78 -4.52 19.88 -5.18
CA PHE A 78 -3.90 19.88 -3.85
C PHE A 78 -3.66 18.47 -3.31
N LEU A 79 -4.50 17.48 -3.66
CA LEU A 79 -4.22 16.08 -3.36
C LEU A 79 -2.98 15.59 -4.10
N ASP A 80 -2.81 15.96 -5.37
CA ASP A 80 -1.62 15.63 -6.15
C ASP A 80 -0.36 16.21 -5.50
N VAL A 81 -0.43 17.45 -5.03
CA VAL A 81 0.66 18.09 -4.27
C VAL A 81 0.97 17.31 -3.00
N TRP A 82 -0.05 16.89 -2.24
CA TRP A 82 0.12 16.07 -1.05
C TRP A 82 0.77 14.72 -1.39
N ASN A 83 0.23 13.97 -2.35
CA ASN A 83 0.72 12.64 -2.72
C ASN A 83 2.18 12.67 -3.19
N ASP A 84 2.53 13.63 -4.06
CA ASP A 84 3.89 13.81 -4.55
C ASP A 84 4.86 14.18 -3.42
N SER A 85 4.44 15.11 -2.54
CA SER A 85 5.23 15.54 -1.39
C SER A 85 5.41 14.42 -0.38
N TYR A 86 4.34 13.69 -0.09
CA TYR A 86 4.31 12.57 0.84
C TYR A 86 5.26 11.47 0.36
N ALA A 87 5.16 11.08 -0.90
CA ALA A 87 6.07 10.10 -1.50
C ALA A 87 7.54 10.53 -1.41
N ALA A 88 7.84 11.81 -1.65
CA ALA A 88 9.19 12.34 -1.54
C ALA A 88 9.70 12.34 -0.08
N ILE A 89 8.87 12.76 0.89
CA ILE A 89 9.22 12.77 2.31
C ILE A 89 9.44 11.33 2.81
N MET A 90 8.55 10.40 2.50
CA MET A 90 8.67 9.00 2.90
C MET A 90 9.90 8.32 2.30
N ARG A 91 10.37 8.76 1.13
CA ARG A 91 11.55 8.20 0.47
C ARG A 91 12.87 8.79 0.96
N TYR A 92 12.95 10.11 1.10
CA TYR A 92 14.23 10.80 1.35
C TYR A 92 14.39 11.23 2.81
N ALA A 93 13.31 11.72 3.43
CA ALA A 93 13.34 12.29 4.77
C ALA A 93 13.03 11.27 5.87
N ARG A 94 12.24 10.22 5.61
CA ARG A 94 12.00 9.15 6.59
C ARG A 94 13.31 8.41 6.88
N ALA A 95 13.62 8.22 8.16
CA ALA A 95 14.76 7.42 8.57
C ALA A 95 14.52 5.93 8.26
N SER A 96 15.60 5.15 8.17
CA SER A 96 15.54 3.72 7.84
C SER A 96 14.82 2.87 8.89
N ASP A 97 14.72 3.37 10.12
CA ASP A 97 13.97 2.76 11.22
C ASP A 97 12.49 3.18 11.24
N GLY A 98 12.10 4.12 10.38
CA GLY A 98 10.72 4.54 10.18
C GLY A 98 10.14 5.46 11.23
N PHE A 99 10.86 5.76 12.33
CA PHE A 99 10.31 6.43 13.52
C PHE A 99 10.53 7.95 13.55
N TRP A 100 11.36 8.48 12.66
CA TRP A 100 11.63 9.91 12.63
C TRP A 100 11.98 10.40 11.23
N TYR A 101 11.90 11.72 11.06
CA TYR A 101 12.11 12.39 9.79
C TYR A 101 13.25 13.40 9.91
N ARG A 102 14.26 13.26 9.05
CA ARG A 102 15.41 14.15 8.99
C ARG A 102 15.19 15.25 7.95
N ARG A 103 15.84 16.38 8.15
CA ARG A 103 15.93 17.39 7.08
C ARG A 103 16.93 16.95 6.03
N VAL A 104 16.58 17.13 4.76
CA VAL A 104 17.36 16.70 3.61
C VAL A 104 17.60 17.84 2.62
N ASN A 105 18.66 17.70 1.82
CA ASN A 105 18.90 18.56 0.67
C ASN A 105 17.83 18.31 -0.40
N MET A 106 17.23 19.38 -0.90
CA MET A 106 16.12 19.28 -1.85
C MET A 106 16.49 18.65 -3.19
N PHE A 107 17.75 18.75 -3.61
CA PHE A 107 18.19 18.26 -4.92
C PHE A 107 18.78 16.86 -4.86
N THR A 108 19.47 16.52 -3.77
CA THR A 108 20.16 15.23 -3.64
C THR A 108 19.43 14.24 -2.74
N GLY A 109 18.58 14.70 -1.83
CA GLY A 109 17.97 13.87 -0.79
C GLY A 109 18.92 13.51 0.36
N ASP A 110 20.16 14.01 0.33
CA ASP A 110 21.13 13.75 1.40
C ASP A 110 20.72 14.43 2.70
N ALA A 111 21.01 13.79 3.83
CA ALA A 111 20.75 14.36 5.15
C ALA A 111 21.46 15.72 5.33
N ALA A 112 20.67 16.76 5.56
CA ALA A 112 21.16 18.10 5.87
C ALA A 112 21.35 18.28 7.38
N TYR A 113 20.37 17.85 8.17
CA TYR A 113 20.40 17.93 9.63
C TYR A 113 19.77 16.69 10.28
N TYR A 114 20.32 16.29 11.43
CA TYR A 114 19.84 15.17 12.24
C TYR A 114 19.01 15.64 13.44
N THR A 115 18.41 16.83 13.32
CA THR A 115 17.58 17.43 14.37
C THR A 115 16.11 17.32 14.02
N VAL A 116 15.30 17.06 15.05
CA VAL A 116 13.84 17.03 15.01
C VAL A 116 13.34 18.15 15.89
N ASP A 117 12.51 19.04 15.36
CA ASP A 117 11.86 20.09 16.15
C ASP A 117 10.48 19.62 16.65
N SER A 118 10.01 20.21 17.75
CA SER A 118 8.72 19.81 18.33
C SER A 118 7.53 20.05 17.41
N LEU A 119 7.65 20.99 16.46
CA LEU A 119 6.56 21.29 15.52
C LEU A 119 6.30 20.11 14.59
N SER A 120 7.33 19.35 14.20
CA SER A 120 7.19 18.13 13.39
C SER A 120 6.25 17.06 13.98
N ALA A 121 5.87 17.17 15.26
CA ALA A 121 4.91 16.28 15.89
C ALA A 121 3.49 16.37 15.33
N PHE A 122 3.17 17.31 14.42
CA PHE A 122 1.89 17.39 13.70
C PHE A 122 1.76 16.30 12.62
N TRP A 123 2.89 15.83 12.09
CA TRP A 123 2.93 14.97 10.90
C TRP A 123 2.15 13.66 11.04
N PRO A 124 2.20 12.94 12.19
CA PRO A 124 1.40 11.73 12.36
C PRO A 124 -0.11 11.99 12.32
N GLY A 125 -0.59 13.12 12.85
CA GLY A 125 -1.99 13.52 12.73
C GLY A 125 -2.38 13.75 11.26
N LEU A 126 -1.47 14.32 10.47
CA LEU A 126 -1.69 14.50 9.04
C LEU A 126 -1.66 13.19 8.25
N GLN A 127 -0.79 12.25 8.62
CA GLN A 127 -0.76 10.89 8.07
C GLN A 127 -2.10 10.17 8.30
N VAL A 128 -2.64 10.26 9.51
CA VAL A 128 -3.97 9.72 9.83
C VAL A 128 -5.06 10.34 8.94
N LEU A 129 -5.02 11.66 8.73
CA LEU A 129 -5.96 12.33 7.82
C LEU A 129 -5.83 11.87 6.37
N ALA A 130 -4.62 11.47 5.94
CA ALA A 130 -4.36 10.90 4.62
C ALA A 130 -4.75 9.42 4.51
N GLY A 131 -5.08 8.78 5.64
CA GLY A 131 -5.38 7.35 5.71
C GLY A 131 -4.18 6.45 6.02
N ASP A 132 -3.01 7.04 6.28
CA ASP A 132 -1.82 6.32 6.72
C ASP A 132 -1.81 6.24 8.25
N VAL A 133 -2.26 5.11 8.78
CA VAL A 133 -2.35 4.86 10.23
C VAL A 133 -1.21 3.93 10.62
N GLU A 134 0.02 4.45 10.61
CA GLU A 134 1.20 3.79 11.20
C GLU A 134 1.45 4.28 12.64
N ASP A 135 1.92 3.38 13.51
CA ASP A 135 2.08 3.61 14.95
C ASP A 135 3.33 4.47 15.27
N TRP A 136 3.23 5.36 16.27
CA TRP A 136 4.35 6.19 16.73
C TRP A 136 4.31 6.49 18.24
N GLN A 137 5.49 6.66 18.86
CA GLN A 137 5.65 6.96 20.29
C GLN A 137 6.84 7.90 20.52
N LEU A 138 6.67 9.01 21.28
CA LEU A 138 7.82 9.89 21.64
C LEU A 138 7.77 10.55 23.05
N TRP A 139 6.67 10.52 23.81
CA TRP A 139 6.48 11.43 24.98
C TRP A 139 7.21 11.08 26.29
N LYS A 140 7.80 9.88 26.47
CA LYS A 140 8.05 9.30 27.82
C LYS A 140 9.13 10.00 28.68
N ARG A 141 10.10 10.74 28.11
CA ARG A 141 11.35 11.16 28.80
C ARG A 141 11.32 12.50 29.55
N HIS A 142 10.79 13.57 28.94
CA HIS A 142 10.99 14.94 29.43
C HIS A 142 9.76 15.59 30.07
N SER A 143 8.63 14.86 30.16
CA SER A 143 7.37 15.38 30.72
C SER A 143 6.96 16.70 30.04
N GLY A 144 7.15 16.71 28.71
CA GLY A 144 7.16 17.85 27.79
C GLY A 144 8.11 17.56 26.61
N LEU A 145 7.76 17.97 25.40
CA LEU A 145 8.66 17.83 24.24
C LEU A 145 9.68 18.97 24.23
N PRO A 146 10.99 18.68 24.15
CA PRO A 146 11.98 19.71 23.90
C PRO A 146 11.76 20.32 22.52
N GLU A 147 11.93 21.64 22.40
CA GLU A 147 11.73 22.36 21.14
C GLU A 147 12.63 21.83 20.01
N VAL A 148 13.86 21.38 20.32
CA VAL A 148 14.75 20.72 19.35
C VAL A 148 15.48 19.55 19.99
N TRP A 149 15.40 18.40 19.34
CA TRP A 149 16.07 17.15 19.70
C TRP A 149 17.13 16.76 18.65
N ASP A 150 18.32 16.39 19.11
CA ASP A 150 19.38 15.86 18.24
C ASP A 150 19.41 14.32 18.30
N MET A 151 19.19 13.69 17.15
CA MET A 151 19.11 12.23 17.05
C MET A 151 20.47 11.52 17.11
N ASN A 152 21.56 12.20 16.73
CA ASN A 152 22.91 11.61 16.80
C ASN A 152 23.38 11.53 18.25
N TYR A 153 23.16 12.61 19.01
CA TYR A 153 23.58 12.70 20.40
C TYR A 153 22.50 12.29 21.41
N LYS A 154 21.28 12.00 20.94
CA LYS A 154 20.10 11.64 21.76
C LYS A 154 19.89 12.60 22.93
N MET A 155 19.96 13.90 22.64
CA MET A 155 19.82 14.96 23.64
C MET A 155 19.05 16.17 23.10
N ALA A 156 18.39 16.88 24.01
CA ALA A 156 17.73 18.15 23.71
C ALA A 156 18.77 19.25 23.52
N THR A 157 18.73 19.94 22.38
CA THR A 157 19.57 21.11 22.09
C THR A 157 18.84 22.41 22.40
N SER A 158 17.50 22.40 22.36
CA SER A 158 16.64 23.45 22.90
C SER A 158 15.64 22.84 23.88
N THR A 159 15.58 23.39 25.09
CA THR A 159 14.80 22.84 26.23
C THR A 159 13.61 23.71 26.63
N GLN A 160 13.31 24.75 25.85
CA GLN A 160 12.09 25.54 26.03
C GLN A 160 10.87 24.68 25.69
N PHE A 161 9.77 24.90 26.40
CA PHE A 161 8.47 24.31 26.12
C PHE A 161 7.38 25.38 26.22
N PRO A 162 7.02 26.03 25.10
CA PRO A 162 6.01 27.09 25.08
C PRO A 162 4.58 26.52 25.00
N LEU A 163 4.34 25.31 25.52
CA LEU A 163 3.04 24.62 25.51
C LEU A 163 2.53 24.27 24.09
N ARG A 164 3.46 23.91 23.20
CA ARG A 164 3.28 23.46 21.81
C ARG A 164 2.13 22.44 21.65
N PRO A 165 1.22 22.62 20.67
CA PRO A 165 0.03 21.78 20.51
C PRO A 165 0.24 20.53 19.64
N GLU A 166 1.26 20.49 18.79
CA GLU A 166 1.34 19.60 17.62
C GLU A 166 1.30 18.11 18.01
N PHE A 167 1.94 17.75 19.11
CA PHE A 167 1.89 16.39 19.64
C PHE A 167 0.51 16.01 20.18
N ILE A 168 -0.22 16.95 20.77
CA ILE A 168 -1.57 16.74 21.29
C ILE A 168 -2.55 16.62 20.13
N GLU A 169 -2.41 17.44 19.09
CA GLU A 169 -3.19 17.32 17.84
C GLU A 169 -3.05 15.91 17.25
N SER A 170 -1.82 15.45 17.04
CA SER A 170 -1.58 14.11 16.53
C SER A 170 -2.16 13.04 17.45
N THR A 171 -1.92 13.11 18.76
CA THR A 171 -2.48 12.18 19.76
C THR A 171 -4.00 12.07 19.64
N TRP A 172 -4.69 13.20 19.46
CA TRP A 172 -6.12 13.22 19.20
C TRP A 172 -6.47 12.49 17.90
N TYR A 173 -5.87 12.82 16.76
CA TYR A 173 -6.16 12.14 15.49
C TYR A 173 -5.94 10.62 15.56
N LEU A 174 -4.87 10.13 16.21
CA LEU A 174 -4.68 8.67 16.26
C LEU A 174 -5.63 8.01 17.22
N TYR A 175 -5.95 8.64 18.36
CA TYR A 175 -6.99 8.09 19.23
C TYR A 175 -8.30 7.94 18.45
N ARG A 176 -8.64 8.94 17.63
CA ARG A 176 -9.83 8.94 16.79
C ARG A 176 -9.81 7.80 15.77
N ALA A 177 -8.66 7.55 15.14
CA ALA A 177 -8.51 6.52 14.11
C ALA A 177 -8.38 5.10 14.67
N THR A 178 -7.63 4.92 15.76
CA THR A 178 -7.24 3.60 16.30
C THR A 178 -8.10 3.15 17.47
N ARG A 179 -8.65 4.10 18.23
CA ARG A 179 -9.26 3.88 19.56
C ARG A 179 -8.34 3.15 20.55
N ASP A 180 -7.03 3.21 20.35
CA ASP A 180 -6.08 2.63 21.31
C ASP A 180 -6.04 3.48 22.59
N PRO A 181 -6.33 2.89 23.79
CA PRO A 181 -6.28 3.61 25.06
C PRO A 181 -4.93 4.24 25.39
N LEU A 182 -3.82 3.79 24.77
CA LEU A 182 -2.50 4.40 24.93
C LEU A 182 -2.54 5.92 24.71
N TYR A 183 -3.30 6.39 23.72
CA TYR A 183 -3.38 7.82 23.43
C TYR A 183 -4.13 8.62 24.50
N LEU A 184 -5.07 7.99 25.21
CA LEU A 184 -5.71 8.59 26.39
C LEU A 184 -4.75 8.68 27.57
N ASP A 185 -3.96 7.62 27.82
CA ASP A 185 -2.93 7.59 28.87
C ASP A 185 -1.87 8.68 28.62
N ILE A 186 -1.45 8.83 27.35
CA ILE A 186 -0.55 9.89 26.92
C ILE A 186 -1.19 11.26 27.18
N GLY A 187 -2.45 11.47 26.77
CA GLY A 187 -3.20 12.69 27.01
C GLY A 187 -3.30 13.06 28.50
N GLU A 188 -3.58 12.07 29.35
CA GLU A 188 -3.72 12.28 30.80
C GLU A 188 -2.40 12.76 31.38
N ARG A 189 -1.30 12.12 30.99
CA ARG A 189 0.04 12.49 31.43
C ARG A 189 0.43 13.90 30.99
N ILE A 190 0.15 14.27 29.74
CA ILE A 190 0.36 15.64 29.22
C ILE A 190 -0.41 16.65 30.08
N PHE A 191 -1.70 16.39 30.31
CA PHE A 191 -2.56 17.29 31.06
C PHE A 191 -2.08 17.46 32.51
N TYR A 192 -1.69 16.36 33.17
CA TYR A 192 -1.11 16.38 34.49
C TYR A 192 0.18 17.20 34.55
N ASP A 193 1.09 17.01 33.59
CA ASP A 193 2.36 17.75 33.51
C ASP A 193 2.13 19.25 33.31
N ILE A 194 1.20 19.66 32.44
CA ILE A 194 0.83 21.07 32.23
C ILE A 194 0.28 21.67 33.54
N LEU A 195 -0.63 20.99 34.21
CA LEU A 195 -1.23 21.48 35.46
C LEU A 195 -0.19 21.63 36.57
N LEU A 196 0.76 20.69 36.67
CA LEU A 196 1.79 20.70 37.71
C LEU A 196 2.85 21.76 37.44
N ARG A 197 3.25 21.94 36.17
CA ARG A 197 4.48 22.66 35.81
C ARG A 197 4.26 24.04 35.23
N ALA A 198 3.13 24.27 34.55
CA ALA A 198 2.86 25.49 33.79
C ALA A 198 1.71 26.33 34.37
N LYS A 199 0.87 25.77 35.24
CA LYS A 199 -0.26 26.50 35.84
C LYS A 199 0.21 27.57 36.81
N VAL A 200 -0.30 28.78 36.63
CA VAL A 200 -0.08 29.95 37.49
C VAL A 200 -1.43 30.56 37.90
N PRO A 201 -1.49 31.47 38.90
CA PRO A 201 -2.77 32.01 39.38
C PRO A 201 -3.65 32.68 38.31
N CYS A 202 -3.04 33.25 37.27
CA CYS A 202 -3.74 33.96 36.18
C CYS A 202 -3.89 33.16 34.88
N GLY A 203 -3.44 31.89 34.81
CA GLY A 203 -3.50 31.11 33.59
C GLY A 203 -2.43 30.03 33.48
N LEU A 204 -1.83 29.90 32.31
CA LEU A 204 -0.70 29.03 32.03
C LEU A 204 0.52 29.86 31.65
N ALA A 205 1.71 29.36 31.93
CA ALA A 205 2.97 30.00 31.62
C ALA A 205 3.87 29.06 30.81
N SER A 206 4.53 29.58 29.79
CA SER A 206 5.56 28.85 29.05
C SER A 206 6.71 28.43 29.96
N ILE A 207 7.28 27.25 29.71
CA ILE A 207 8.45 26.76 30.44
C ILE A 207 9.70 27.20 29.65
N ARG A 208 10.58 27.96 30.30
CA ARG A 208 11.85 28.42 29.71
C ARG A 208 12.83 27.26 29.56
N ASP A 209 12.94 26.42 30.58
CA ASP A 209 13.87 25.30 30.61
C ASP A 209 13.24 24.09 31.31
N LEU A 210 13.06 23.00 30.55
CA LEU A 210 12.48 21.75 31.04
C LEU A 210 13.31 21.08 32.15
N ARG A 211 14.59 21.43 32.33
CA ARG A 211 15.50 20.80 33.31
C ARG A 211 15.30 21.32 34.73
N ASP A 212 15.08 22.62 34.87
CA ASP A 212 14.87 23.28 36.17
C ASP A 212 13.43 23.76 36.39
N ASN A 213 12.58 23.62 35.36
CA ASN A 213 11.19 24.05 35.35
C ASN A 213 11.02 25.57 35.57
N SER A 214 12.01 26.36 35.17
CA SER A 214 11.88 27.82 35.17
C SER A 214 10.82 28.27 34.16
N GLN A 215 9.97 29.21 34.57
CA GLN A 215 8.84 29.70 33.78
C GLN A 215 9.15 31.06 33.14
N GLU A 216 8.49 31.35 32.02
CA GLU A 216 8.41 32.68 31.41
C GLU A 216 7.05 33.30 31.70
N ASP A 217 7.00 34.61 31.95
CA ASP A 217 5.75 35.35 32.12
C ASP A 217 5.09 35.62 30.76
N ARG A 218 4.75 34.54 30.06
CA ARG A 218 4.17 34.54 28.72
C ARG A 218 3.30 33.31 28.53
N MET A 219 2.13 33.51 27.95
CA MET A 219 1.27 32.45 27.43
C MET A 219 1.02 32.75 25.95
N GLU A 220 1.32 31.80 25.08
CA GLU A 220 1.04 31.95 23.66
C GLU A 220 -0.46 31.80 23.39
N SER A 221 -0.99 32.54 22.41
CA SER A 221 -2.42 32.50 22.08
C SER A 221 -2.88 31.14 21.57
N PHE A 222 -2.01 30.41 20.86
CA PHE A 222 -2.29 29.07 20.37
C PHE A 222 -2.61 28.08 21.49
N VAL A 223 -2.18 28.32 22.74
CA VAL A 223 -2.53 27.44 23.87
C VAL A 223 -4.04 27.33 24.05
N LEU A 224 -4.75 28.44 23.82
CA LEU A 224 -6.21 28.50 23.91
C LEU A 224 -6.89 27.93 22.66
N SER A 225 -6.33 28.17 21.48
CA SER A 225 -6.93 27.69 20.22
C SER A 225 -6.65 26.21 19.98
N GLU A 226 -5.54 25.67 20.46
CA GLU A 226 -5.04 24.37 20.04
C GLU A 226 -4.83 23.45 21.23
N THR A 227 -3.84 23.72 22.08
CA THR A 227 -3.42 22.84 23.18
C THR A 227 -4.59 22.41 24.05
N LEU A 228 -5.38 23.37 24.55
CA LEU A 228 -6.55 23.08 25.38
C LEU A 228 -7.72 22.50 24.58
N LYS A 229 -7.86 22.86 23.30
CA LYS A 229 -8.93 22.37 22.43
C LYS A 229 -8.73 20.89 22.10
N TYR A 230 -7.54 20.49 21.68
CA TYR A 230 -7.25 19.09 21.35
C TYR A 230 -7.28 18.20 22.60
N LEU A 231 -6.84 18.69 23.77
CA LEU A 231 -7.04 17.98 25.04
C LEU A 231 -8.53 17.80 25.36
N TYR A 232 -9.35 18.85 25.17
CA TYR A 232 -10.80 18.76 25.36
C TYR A 232 -11.43 17.73 24.42
N LEU A 233 -11.08 17.79 23.13
CA LEU A 233 -11.59 16.84 22.12
C LEU A 233 -11.10 15.41 22.37
N LEU A 234 -9.89 15.21 22.89
CA LEU A 234 -9.36 13.88 23.22
C LEU A 234 -10.22 13.18 24.29
N PHE A 235 -10.65 13.90 25.32
CA PHE A 235 -11.40 13.33 26.44
C PHE A 235 -12.92 13.41 26.27
N ASP A 236 -13.44 14.28 25.41
CA ASP A 236 -14.87 14.35 25.07
C ASP A 236 -15.20 13.35 23.96
N GLU A 237 -15.16 12.05 24.25
CA GLU A 237 -15.33 11.00 23.23
C GLU A 237 -16.65 11.09 22.45
N ALA A 238 -17.70 11.61 23.09
CA ALA A 238 -19.03 11.80 22.53
C ALA A 238 -19.21 13.15 21.80
N ASN A 239 -18.14 13.92 21.61
CA ASN A 239 -18.21 15.20 20.93
C ASN A 239 -18.84 15.06 19.53
N PRO A 240 -19.80 15.91 19.12
CA PRO A 240 -20.45 15.77 17.82
C PRO A 240 -19.49 15.79 16.61
N LEU A 241 -18.37 16.52 16.70
CA LEU A 241 -17.35 16.55 15.65
C LEU A 241 -16.78 15.16 15.36
N HIS A 242 -16.78 14.27 16.36
CA HIS A 242 -16.30 12.91 16.21
C HIS A 242 -17.17 12.01 15.33
N THR A 243 -18.40 12.40 15.06
CA THR A 243 -19.33 11.63 14.23
C THR A 243 -19.76 12.40 13.00
N ASP A 244 -19.17 13.58 12.80
CA ASP A 244 -19.53 14.45 11.69
C ASP A 244 -18.72 14.07 10.45
N ASP A 245 -19.40 13.49 9.47
CA ASP A 245 -18.85 13.18 8.16
C ASP A 245 -18.94 14.39 7.20
N SER A 246 -19.22 15.60 7.71
CA SER A 246 -19.23 16.84 6.92
C SER A 246 -17.81 17.26 6.49
N ASN A 247 -17.75 18.16 5.50
CA ASN A 247 -16.49 18.71 5.02
C ASN A 247 -16.01 19.79 5.99
N TYR A 248 -15.39 19.36 7.09
CA TYR A 248 -14.75 20.26 8.04
C TYR A 248 -13.28 19.89 8.20
N VAL A 249 -12.47 20.90 8.53
CA VAL A 249 -11.06 20.73 8.88
C VAL A 249 -10.67 21.70 9.99
N PHE A 250 -9.67 21.33 10.78
CA PHE A 250 -8.97 22.28 11.65
C PHE A 250 -7.80 22.90 10.90
N THR A 251 -7.67 24.23 10.91
CA THR A 251 -6.46 24.90 10.39
C THR A 251 -5.24 24.56 11.23
N THR A 252 -4.05 24.98 10.79
CA THR A 252 -2.79 24.82 11.54
C THR A 252 -2.75 25.60 12.86
N GLU A 253 -3.73 26.46 13.11
CA GLU A 253 -3.94 27.20 14.37
C GLU A 253 -5.18 26.68 15.13
N GLY A 254 -5.64 25.48 14.80
CA GLY A 254 -6.77 24.79 15.42
C GLY A 254 -8.13 25.44 15.18
N HIS A 255 -8.29 26.33 14.20
CA HIS A 255 -9.61 26.91 13.91
C HIS A 255 -10.46 25.94 13.08
N LEU A 256 -11.69 25.68 13.55
CA LEU A 256 -12.64 24.84 12.81
C LEU A 256 -13.17 25.62 11.60
N LEU A 257 -12.93 25.09 10.40
CA LEU A 257 -13.53 25.58 9.16
C LEU A 257 -14.48 24.53 8.60
N LEU A 258 -15.65 25.00 8.18
CA LEU A 258 -16.71 24.23 7.56
C LEU A 258 -17.01 24.83 6.19
N LEU A 259 -17.13 24.00 5.16
CA LEU A 259 -17.51 24.43 3.82
C LEU A 259 -18.71 23.61 3.33
N ASP A 260 -19.89 24.22 3.37
CA ASP A 260 -21.11 23.58 2.88
C ASP A 260 -21.02 23.22 1.40
N SER A 261 -21.72 22.16 1.01
CA SER A 261 -21.75 21.65 -0.37
C SER A 261 -22.18 22.71 -1.40
N GLN A 262 -22.97 23.73 -1.00
CA GLN A 262 -23.37 24.85 -1.85
C GLN A 262 -22.21 25.78 -2.26
N HIS A 263 -21.13 25.79 -1.49
CA HIS A 263 -19.94 26.62 -1.71
C HIS A 263 -18.81 25.86 -2.44
N MET A 264 -19.00 24.57 -2.70
CA MET A 264 -18.05 23.73 -3.42
C MET A 264 -18.05 24.02 -4.93
N LYS A 265 -16.89 23.88 -5.57
CA LYS A 265 -16.84 23.93 -7.04
C LYS A 265 -17.44 22.64 -7.60
N PRO A 266 -18.21 22.69 -8.69
CA PRO A 266 -18.68 21.47 -9.34
C PRO A 266 -17.49 20.70 -9.91
N MET A 267 -17.35 19.44 -9.53
CA MET A 267 -16.34 18.57 -10.12
C MET A 267 -16.58 18.36 -11.61
N SER A 268 -15.51 18.43 -12.40
CA SER A 268 -15.56 18.12 -13.83
C SER A 268 -15.99 16.66 -14.07
N ALA A 269 -16.66 16.41 -15.20
CA ALA A 269 -17.13 15.07 -15.56
C ALA A 269 -15.97 14.07 -15.71
N VAL A 270 -14.82 14.53 -16.22
CA VAL A 270 -13.59 13.74 -16.36
C VAL A 270 -13.09 13.31 -14.99
N VAL A 271 -12.97 14.24 -14.04
CA VAL A 271 -12.55 13.94 -12.67
C VAL A 271 -13.52 12.99 -11.97
N ARG A 272 -14.84 13.17 -12.18
CA ARG A 272 -15.86 12.26 -11.64
C ARG A 272 -15.74 10.83 -12.18
N GLN A 273 -15.28 10.67 -13.42
CA GLN A 273 -15.03 9.36 -14.03
C GLN A 273 -13.76 8.71 -13.49
N LEU A 274 -12.68 9.48 -13.30
CA LEU A 274 -11.43 9.02 -12.69
C LEU A 274 -11.63 8.57 -11.22
N ARG A 275 -12.54 9.25 -10.48
CA ARG A 275 -12.86 8.97 -9.07
C ARG A 275 -13.55 7.63 -8.75
N ARG A 276 -14.01 6.83 -9.72
CA ARG A 276 -14.82 5.63 -9.42
C ARG A 276 -14.08 4.55 -8.60
N MET A 277 -12.76 4.66 -8.42
CA MET A 277 -11.92 3.62 -7.80
C MET A 277 -11.14 4.06 -6.55
N GLU A 278 -11.19 5.32 -6.15
CA GLU A 278 -10.45 5.82 -4.97
C GLU A 278 -11.40 6.05 -3.79
N SER A 279 -11.53 5.03 -2.93
CA SER A 279 -12.04 5.22 -1.58
C SER A 279 -10.90 5.75 -0.73
N HIS A 280 -10.81 7.08 -0.57
CA HIS A 280 -9.92 7.69 0.43
C HIS A 280 -10.46 7.54 1.86
N GLN A 281 -11.70 7.05 1.99
CA GLN A 281 -12.18 6.53 3.26
C GLN A 281 -11.53 5.18 3.46
N CYS A 282 -10.54 5.14 4.36
CA CYS A 282 -9.94 3.90 4.79
C CYS A 282 -11.05 2.93 5.22
N PRO A 283 -10.93 1.63 4.91
CA PRO A 283 -11.63 0.64 5.71
C PRO A 283 -11.20 0.92 7.15
N ALA A 284 -12.16 1.37 7.97
CA ALA A 284 -11.97 1.54 9.39
C ALA A 284 -11.26 0.28 9.90
N TYR A 285 -10.10 0.50 10.49
CA TYR A 285 -9.34 -0.39 11.35
C TYR A 285 -9.82 -1.86 11.38
N TYR A 286 -8.94 -2.79 11.02
CA TYR A 286 -9.11 -4.19 11.43
C TYR A 286 -9.19 -4.21 12.95
N ALA A 287 -10.36 -4.61 13.49
CA ALA A 287 -10.63 -4.65 14.92
C ALA A 287 -9.46 -5.29 15.69
N PRO A 288 -9.23 -4.89 16.97
CA PRO A 288 -8.11 -5.39 17.73
C PRO A 288 -8.21 -6.91 17.77
N TYR A 289 -7.08 -7.60 17.57
CA TYR A 289 -7.08 -9.05 17.66
C TYR A 289 -7.38 -9.45 19.11
N PHE A 290 -8.62 -9.85 19.36
CA PHE A 290 -8.99 -10.49 20.60
C PHE A 290 -8.30 -11.84 20.61
N GLY A 291 -7.48 -12.09 21.64
CA GLY A 291 -6.77 -13.37 21.80
C GLY A 291 -7.69 -14.56 21.56
N ASP A 292 -7.12 -15.61 21.00
CA ASP A 292 -7.82 -16.82 20.57
C ASP A 292 -8.74 -17.38 21.67
N ALA A 293 -9.88 -17.94 21.27
CA ALA A 293 -10.96 -18.36 22.16
C ALA A 293 -10.47 -19.31 23.26
N GLY A 294 -10.22 -18.78 24.47
CA GLY A 294 -9.78 -19.58 25.62
C GLY A 294 -8.90 -18.85 26.63
N LEU A 295 -8.33 -17.68 26.29
CA LEU A 295 -7.58 -16.83 27.23
C LEU A 295 -8.33 -15.52 27.49
N PRO A 296 -8.61 -15.15 28.75
CA PRO A 296 -9.32 -13.92 29.05
C PRO A 296 -8.43 -12.70 28.75
N GLY A 297 -8.78 -12.00 27.68
CA GLY A 297 -8.73 -10.54 27.55
C GLY A 297 -7.45 -9.81 27.99
N LEU A 298 -6.54 -9.62 27.05
CA LEU A 298 -5.70 -8.42 26.98
C LEU A 298 -5.86 -7.87 25.57
N MET A 299 -6.30 -6.61 25.45
CA MET A 299 -6.21 -5.91 24.18
C MET A 299 -4.72 -5.85 23.79
N VAL A 300 -4.38 -6.46 22.66
CA VAL A 300 -3.04 -6.33 22.06
C VAL A 300 -2.99 -4.96 21.38
N GLY A 301 -2.72 -3.92 22.16
CA GLY A 301 -2.54 -2.53 21.67
C GLY A 301 -1.08 -2.22 21.35
N ILE A 302 -0.78 -0.98 20.94
CA ILE A 302 0.59 -0.52 20.65
C ILE A 302 1.60 -0.88 21.76
N PRO A 303 1.27 -0.78 23.07
CA PRO A 303 2.19 -1.15 24.16
C PRO A 303 2.63 -2.63 24.18
N SER A 304 1.94 -3.51 23.45
CA SER A 304 2.27 -4.94 23.38
C SER A 304 3.12 -5.34 22.16
N ARG A 305 3.40 -4.38 21.27
CA ARG A 305 4.27 -4.61 20.09
C ARG A 305 5.75 -4.67 20.49
N ARG A 306 6.56 -5.42 19.73
CA ARG A 306 7.99 -5.60 20.00
C ARG A 306 8.85 -4.38 19.68
N ASP A 307 8.35 -3.47 18.87
CA ASP A 307 9.01 -2.24 18.43
C ASP A 307 8.63 -1.01 19.25
N ALA A 308 7.59 -1.09 20.10
CA ALA A 308 7.21 0.00 21.02
C ALA A 308 8.37 0.42 21.93
N ASP A 309 9.14 -0.54 22.45
CA ASP A 309 10.32 -0.26 23.27
C ASP A 309 11.49 0.33 22.48
N TYR A 310 11.56 0.10 21.17
CA TYR A 310 12.58 0.70 20.32
C TYR A 310 12.40 2.23 20.25
N ALA A 311 11.17 2.71 20.15
CA ALA A 311 10.87 4.14 20.17
C ALA A 311 11.32 4.81 21.49
N ALA A 312 11.16 4.13 22.64
CA ALA A 312 11.67 4.61 23.92
C ALA A 312 13.21 4.67 23.97
N GLN A 313 13.90 3.75 23.28
CA GLN A 313 15.35 3.73 23.16
C GLN A 313 15.88 4.85 22.23
N LEU A 314 15.11 5.25 21.21
CA LEU A 314 15.47 6.38 20.33
C LEU A 314 15.61 7.68 21.11
N VAL A 315 14.70 7.92 22.06
CA VAL A 315 14.77 9.08 22.96
C VAL A 315 15.71 8.86 24.14
N GLY A 316 16.45 7.76 24.21
CA GLY A 316 17.46 7.49 25.25
C GLY A 316 16.89 7.27 26.64
N SER A 317 15.65 6.77 26.76
CA SER A 317 15.09 6.36 28.05
C SER A 317 15.68 5.01 28.49
N ALA A 318 16.05 4.89 29.77
CA ALA A 318 16.39 3.60 30.35
C ALA A 318 15.09 2.81 30.63
N LEU A 319 15.10 1.52 30.31
CA LEU A 319 13.97 0.61 30.61
C LEU A 319 13.81 0.48 32.13
N SER A 320 12.58 0.47 32.63
CA SER A 320 12.28 0.25 34.05
C SER A 320 12.07 -1.23 34.37
N ASP A 321 12.24 -1.63 35.63
CA ASP A 321 11.96 -2.99 36.12
C ASP A 321 10.53 -3.49 35.84
N ARG A 322 9.59 -2.57 35.53
CA ARG A 322 8.23 -2.90 35.09
C ARG A 322 8.15 -3.22 33.60
N ASP A 323 8.94 -2.54 32.77
CA ASP A 323 9.05 -2.83 31.34
C ASP A 323 9.73 -4.21 31.14
N GLU A 324 10.59 -4.63 32.09
CA GLU A 324 11.21 -5.95 32.09
C GLU A 324 10.25 -7.16 32.20
N LYS A 325 9.01 -6.96 32.67
CA LYS A 325 8.05 -8.06 32.84
C LYS A 325 7.35 -8.49 31.56
N TYR A 326 7.37 -7.67 30.51
CA TYR A 326 6.67 -7.93 29.25
C TYR A 326 7.57 -8.53 28.16
N TRP A 327 8.67 -9.17 28.57
CA TRP A 327 9.67 -9.73 27.67
C TRP A 327 9.11 -10.75 26.66
N HIS A 328 9.38 -10.51 25.39
CA HIS A 328 9.19 -11.48 24.33
C HIS A 328 10.44 -12.39 24.22
N ALA A 329 10.24 -13.68 23.93
CA ALA A 329 11.29 -14.71 23.89
C ALA A 329 12.42 -14.47 22.87
N SER A 330 12.29 -13.47 21.99
CA SER A 330 13.26 -13.13 20.93
C SER A 330 14.28 -12.05 21.32
N GLY A 331 14.22 -11.52 22.55
CA GLY A 331 15.11 -10.44 22.99
C GLY A 331 14.68 -9.03 22.55
N LEU A 332 15.44 -8.04 23.01
CA LEU A 332 15.21 -6.59 22.90
C LEU A 332 14.87 -6.09 21.48
N CYS A 333 14.06 -5.02 21.44
CA CYS A 333 14.03 -3.97 20.41
C CYS A 333 14.32 -4.45 18.99
N VAL A 334 13.35 -5.11 18.36
CA VAL A 334 13.42 -5.36 16.93
C VAL A 334 13.32 -3.99 16.25
N VAL A 335 14.39 -3.57 15.56
CA VAL A 335 14.31 -2.44 14.63
C VAL A 335 13.28 -2.85 13.58
N PRO A 336 12.15 -2.13 13.43
CA PRO A 336 11.17 -2.52 12.45
C PRO A 336 11.77 -2.41 11.05
N GLU A 337 11.41 -3.37 10.22
CA GLU A 337 11.67 -3.29 8.78
C GLU A 337 10.63 -2.34 8.19
N VAL A 338 11.10 -1.34 7.44
CA VAL A 338 10.24 -0.33 6.81
C VAL A 338 10.13 -0.68 5.34
N ASP A 339 8.92 -0.96 4.89
CA ASP A 339 8.65 -1.11 3.47
C ASP A 339 8.83 0.23 2.75
N LEU A 340 9.51 0.20 1.61
CA LEU A 340 9.70 1.41 0.81
C LEU A 340 8.34 1.86 0.26
N PHE A 341 7.91 3.05 0.65
CA PHE A 341 6.67 3.64 0.16
C PHE A 341 6.75 4.02 -1.33
N SER A 342 7.95 4.30 -1.85
CA SER A 342 8.14 4.65 -3.26
C SER A 342 9.40 4.01 -3.85
N TYR A 343 9.27 3.53 -5.07
CA TYR A 343 10.34 2.92 -5.88
C TYR A 343 10.57 3.73 -7.16
N ASP A 344 11.84 3.91 -7.53
CA ASP A 344 12.25 4.48 -8.82
C ASP A 344 13.10 3.44 -9.54
N PHE A 345 12.74 3.10 -10.77
CA PHE A 345 13.49 2.17 -11.60
C PHE A 345 13.40 2.53 -13.08
N ILE A 346 14.39 2.07 -13.85
CA ILE A 346 14.39 2.19 -15.30
C ILE A 346 13.72 0.94 -15.86
N LEU A 347 12.60 1.14 -16.56
CA LEU A 347 11.86 0.05 -17.18
C LEU A 347 12.70 -0.62 -18.28
N SER A 348 12.62 -1.93 -18.36
CA SER A 348 13.27 -2.75 -19.37
C SER A 348 12.32 -3.88 -19.77
N ALA A 349 12.03 -3.99 -21.07
CA ALA A 349 11.20 -5.08 -21.58
C ALA A 349 11.90 -6.45 -21.47
N SER A 350 13.23 -6.49 -21.45
CA SER A 350 14.02 -7.73 -21.38
C SER A 350 14.47 -8.11 -19.96
N GLY A 351 14.20 -7.25 -18.96
CA GLY A 351 14.74 -7.42 -17.60
C GLY A 351 16.21 -7.05 -17.44
N GLU A 352 16.93 -6.78 -18.53
CA GLU A 352 18.33 -6.33 -18.49
C GLU A 352 18.44 -4.85 -18.11
N ALA A 353 19.58 -4.44 -17.57
CA ALA A 353 19.87 -3.03 -17.30
C ALA A 353 19.94 -2.23 -18.59
N VAL A 354 19.10 -1.20 -18.72
CA VAL A 354 19.02 -0.31 -19.89
C VAL A 354 19.34 1.12 -19.45
N GLU A 355 20.04 1.88 -20.30
CA GLU A 355 20.27 3.30 -20.05
C GLU A 355 18.96 4.11 -20.09
N GLU A 356 18.87 5.12 -19.24
CA GLU A 356 17.71 5.99 -19.18
C GLU A 356 17.59 6.85 -20.44
N ASP A 357 16.42 6.82 -21.06
CA ASP A 357 16.01 7.77 -22.08
C ASP A 357 15.49 9.04 -21.41
N LEU A 358 16.37 10.04 -21.31
CA LEU A 358 16.09 11.33 -20.69
C LEU A 358 15.05 12.17 -21.45
N SER A 359 14.74 11.83 -22.70
CA SER A 359 13.83 12.62 -23.55
C SER A 359 13.00 11.71 -24.47
N PRO A 360 12.08 10.92 -23.90
CA PRO A 360 11.27 9.97 -24.64
C PRO A 360 10.41 10.71 -25.67
N SER A 361 10.49 10.29 -26.95
CA SER A 361 9.69 10.90 -28.02
C SER A 361 8.18 10.65 -27.84
N LEU A 362 7.33 11.47 -28.49
CA LEU A 362 5.87 11.25 -28.53
C LEU A 362 5.46 9.90 -29.13
N LYS A 363 6.36 9.25 -29.89
CA LYS A 363 6.14 7.89 -30.39
C LYS A 363 6.34 6.84 -29.29
N LYS A 364 7.16 7.15 -28.28
CA LYS A 364 7.49 6.28 -27.16
C LYS A 364 6.47 6.40 -26.03
N ILE A 365 6.18 7.63 -25.61
CA ILE A 365 5.13 7.95 -24.64
C ILE A 365 4.19 8.97 -25.28
N ALA A 366 2.92 8.61 -25.42
CA ALA A 366 1.89 9.48 -25.98
C ALA A 366 0.83 9.78 -24.91
N PRO A 367 0.51 11.06 -24.64
CA PRO A 367 -0.62 11.40 -23.78
C PRO A 367 -1.94 11.03 -24.47
N VAL A 368 -2.89 10.48 -23.71
CA VAL A 368 -4.26 10.16 -24.13
C VAL A 368 -5.28 10.81 -23.19
N ALA A 369 -6.56 10.78 -23.55
CA ALA A 369 -7.61 11.52 -22.82
C ALA A 369 -7.73 11.13 -21.33
N ASP A 370 -7.41 9.89 -20.99
CA ASP A 370 -7.50 9.30 -19.66
C ASP A 370 -6.15 8.86 -19.07
N GLY A 371 -5.01 9.30 -19.65
CA GLY A 371 -3.68 9.00 -19.12
C GLY A 371 -2.59 8.96 -20.20
N PHE A 372 -1.82 7.88 -20.26
CA PHE A 372 -0.66 7.75 -21.16
C PHE A 372 -0.63 6.38 -21.86
N VAL A 373 -0.16 6.35 -23.11
CA VAL A 373 0.17 5.12 -23.84
C VAL A 373 1.68 5.05 -24.02
N ILE A 374 2.27 3.96 -23.56
CA ILE A 374 3.68 3.63 -23.76
C ILE A 374 3.79 2.59 -24.86
N ASN A 375 4.42 2.94 -25.98
CA ASN A 375 4.64 2.00 -27.08
C ASN A 375 5.98 1.24 -26.97
N SER A 376 6.90 1.73 -26.13
CA SER A 376 8.15 1.04 -25.80
C SER A 376 8.59 1.38 -24.38
N VAL A 377 8.63 0.40 -23.49
CA VAL A 377 8.92 0.63 -22.07
C VAL A 377 10.41 0.83 -21.79
N SER A 378 11.28 0.20 -22.58
CA SER A 378 12.73 0.16 -22.30
C SER A 378 13.36 1.56 -22.23
N GLY A 379 14.09 1.82 -21.13
CA GLY A 379 14.76 3.09 -20.86
C GLY A 379 13.86 4.17 -20.26
N ILE A 380 12.57 3.92 -20.00
CA ILE A 380 11.71 4.89 -19.31
C ILE A 380 11.90 4.76 -17.80
N ARG A 381 12.30 5.83 -17.12
CA ARG A 381 12.26 5.88 -15.66
C ARG A 381 10.81 5.93 -15.18
N ALA A 382 10.40 4.95 -14.40
CA ALA A 382 9.11 4.92 -13.74
C ALA A 382 9.27 5.16 -12.24
N ARG A 383 8.38 5.98 -11.68
CA ARG A 383 8.17 6.08 -10.24
C ARG A 383 6.88 5.38 -9.88
N ILE A 384 6.98 4.50 -8.90
CA ILE A 384 5.87 3.72 -8.40
C ILE A 384 5.73 3.97 -6.90
N VAL A 385 4.50 4.13 -6.44
CA VAL A 385 4.16 4.48 -5.05
C VAL A 385 3.20 3.42 -4.51
N SER A 386 3.49 2.93 -3.30
CA SER A 386 2.61 2.00 -2.60
C SER A 386 1.32 2.69 -2.23
N ARG A 387 0.17 2.03 -2.42
CA ARG A 387 -1.09 2.56 -1.92
C ARG A 387 -1.22 2.30 -0.43
N LEU A 388 -1.77 3.28 0.27
CA LEU A 388 -2.06 3.21 1.71
C LEU A 388 -3.08 2.12 2.07
N ASP A 389 -3.90 1.66 1.12
CA ASP A 389 -4.85 0.56 1.32
C ASP A 389 -4.22 -0.84 1.20
N GLY A 390 -2.91 -0.92 0.91
CA GLY A 390 -2.18 -2.18 0.73
C GLY A 390 -2.59 -2.99 -0.51
N ASN A 391 -3.48 -2.45 -1.36
CA ASN A 391 -4.06 -3.20 -2.49
C ASN A 391 -3.16 -3.23 -3.72
N GLY A 392 -2.04 -2.50 -3.74
CA GLY A 392 -1.23 -2.39 -4.93
C GLY A 392 -0.28 -1.21 -4.95
N TYR A 393 0.25 -1.00 -6.14
CA TYR A 393 1.17 0.06 -6.46
C TYR A 393 0.60 0.94 -7.57
N ASP A 394 0.76 2.26 -7.45
CA ASP A 394 0.35 3.23 -8.45
C ASP A 394 1.58 3.83 -9.15
N VAL A 395 1.51 3.96 -10.46
CA VAL A 395 2.53 4.66 -11.25
C VAL A 395 2.27 6.16 -11.12
N SER A 396 3.22 6.90 -10.54
CA SER A 396 3.11 8.35 -10.33
C SER A 396 3.96 9.17 -11.30
N LYS A 397 4.97 8.57 -11.93
CA LYS A 397 5.83 9.25 -12.91
C LYS A 397 6.31 8.32 -14.01
N LEU A 398 6.35 8.84 -15.24
CA LEU A 398 6.85 8.18 -16.44
C LEU A 398 7.77 9.12 -17.22
N GLY A 399 9.08 8.96 -17.05
CA GLY A 399 10.09 9.86 -17.59
C GLY A 399 9.83 11.32 -17.14
N PRO A 400 9.59 12.26 -18.08
CA PRO A 400 9.28 13.64 -17.75
C PRO A 400 7.80 13.88 -17.37
N HIS A 401 6.93 12.88 -17.52
CA HIS A 401 5.49 13.04 -17.31
C HIS A 401 5.06 12.61 -15.91
N THR A 402 4.31 13.46 -15.21
CA THR A 402 3.60 13.10 -13.98
C THR A 402 2.31 12.37 -14.34
N VAL A 403 2.04 11.27 -13.66
CA VAL A 403 0.80 10.49 -13.78
C VAL A 403 -0.05 10.76 -12.56
N HIS A 404 -1.21 11.39 -12.78
CA HIS A 404 -2.13 11.78 -11.71
C HIS A 404 -3.01 10.62 -11.26
N SER A 405 -3.56 10.76 -10.05
CA SER A 405 -4.50 9.77 -9.49
C SER A 405 -5.67 9.49 -10.44
N GLY A 406 -5.96 8.20 -10.64
CA GLY A 406 -6.99 7.71 -11.56
C GLY A 406 -6.63 7.72 -13.05
N GLN A 407 -5.49 8.28 -13.47
CA GLN A 407 -5.03 8.16 -14.87
C GLN A 407 -4.53 6.75 -15.15
N LEU A 408 -4.83 6.24 -16.35
CA LEU A 408 -4.41 4.92 -16.78
C LEU A 408 -3.13 4.98 -17.63
N VAL A 409 -2.20 4.08 -17.32
CA VAL A 409 -1.00 3.83 -18.11
C VAL A 409 -1.25 2.60 -18.97
N TYR A 410 -1.45 2.84 -20.26
CA TYR A 410 -1.59 1.80 -21.27
C TYR A 410 -0.21 1.37 -21.78
N LEU A 411 0.07 0.08 -21.71
CA LEU A 411 1.31 -0.51 -22.22
C LEU A 411 1.00 -1.21 -23.53
N ASN A 412 1.53 -0.68 -24.63
CA ASN A 412 1.41 -1.20 -25.99
C ASN A 412 2.80 -1.53 -26.52
N ASP A 413 3.56 -2.33 -25.78
CA ASP A 413 4.88 -2.78 -26.17
C ASP A 413 4.83 -4.28 -26.47
N THR A 414 5.00 -4.63 -27.75
CA THR A 414 5.01 -6.03 -28.18
C THR A 414 6.17 -6.81 -27.60
N ALA A 415 7.25 -6.15 -27.15
CA ALA A 415 8.37 -6.80 -26.48
C ALA A 415 8.01 -7.35 -25.09
N LEU A 416 6.98 -6.80 -24.42
CA LEU A 416 6.47 -7.33 -23.15
C LEU A 416 5.68 -8.64 -23.33
N VAL A 417 5.17 -8.89 -24.53
CA VAL A 417 4.34 -10.06 -24.87
C VAL A 417 5.12 -11.07 -25.71
N SER A 418 6.16 -10.62 -26.40
CA SER A 418 7.00 -11.47 -27.24
C SER A 418 8.01 -12.21 -26.37
N PRO A 419 7.97 -13.56 -26.31
CA PRO A 419 8.96 -14.32 -25.59
C PRO A 419 10.27 -14.22 -26.38
N ARG A 420 11.12 -13.23 -26.05
CA ARG A 420 12.55 -13.41 -26.30
C ARG A 420 13.04 -14.43 -25.30
N ALA A 421 12.93 -15.68 -25.74
CA ALA A 421 13.80 -16.75 -25.33
C ALA A 421 15.22 -16.18 -25.22
N THR A 422 15.70 -16.03 -24.00
CA THR A 422 17.10 -16.38 -23.76
C THR A 422 17.24 -17.79 -24.34
N GLU A 423 18.11 -17.92 -25.33
CA GLU A 423 18.47 -19.18 -25.95
C GLU A 423 19.04 -20.12 -24.87
N ARG A 424 18.16 -20.76 -24.08
CA ARG A 424 18.40 -22.12 -23.65
C ARG A 424 18.29 -22.95 -24.90
N THR A 425 19.44 -23.19 -25.53
CA THR A 425 19.60 -24.24 -26.52
C THR A 425 19.33 -25.59 -25.83
N ASP A 426 18.06 -25.94 -25.69
CA ASP A 426 17.61 -27.33 -25.59
C ASP A 426 16.09 -27.40 -25.81
N GLY A 427 15.72 -27.86 -27.00
CA GLY A 427 14.57 -28.74 -27.25
C GLY A 427 13.12 -28.32 -27.00
N ASP A 428 12.80 -27.29 -26.19
CA ASP A 428 11.43 -27.10 -25.69
C ASP A 428 10.66 -25.92 -26.34
N LYS A 429 9.40 -26.21 -26.70
CA LYS A 429 8.45 -25.32 -27.38
C LYS A 429 8.13 -24.04 -26.57
N PRO A 430 7.67 -22.95 -27.22
CA PRO A 430 7.26 -21.72 -26.53
C PRO A 430 6.17 -21.96 -25.47
N ARG A 431 6.32 -21.37 -24.27
CA ARG A 431 5.32 -21.44 -23.19
C ARG A 431 4.15 -20.49 -23.47
N HIS A 432 2.93 -21.01 -23.51
CA HIS A 432 1.73 -20.19 -23.63
C HIS A 432 1.24 -19.70 -22.25
N PRO A 433 0.80 -18.43 -22.13
CA PRO A 433 0.37 -17.84 -20.86
C PRO A 433 -0.97 -18.38 -20.35
N ASP A 434 -1.77 -18.97 -21.23
CA ASP A 434 -3.10 -19.50 -20.93
C ASP A 434 -3.15 -20.98 -21.30
N VAL A 435 -3.82 -21.78 -20.47
CA VAL A 435 -4.01 -23.22 -20.68
C VAL A 435 -5.46 -23.61 -20.38
N GLN A 436 -6.05 -24.42 -21.25
CA GLN A 436 -7.34 -25.06 -20.97
C GLN A 436 -7.10 -26.28 -20.09
N ILE A 437 -7.74 -26.27 -18.92
CA ILE A 437 -7.70 -27.38 -17.97
C ILE A 437 -9.09 -27.98 -17.89
N HIS A 438 -9.15 -29.28 -18.12
CA HIS A 438 -10.34 -30.08 -17.94
C HIS A 438 -10.30 -30.76 -16.56
N PHE A 439 -11.30 -30.47 -15.73
CA PHE A 439 -11.53 -31.13 -14.44
C PHE A 439 -12.67 -32.12 -14.60
N PHE A 440 -12.47 -33.36 -14.19
CA PHE A 440 -13.48 -34.41 -14.30
C PHE A 440 -13.44 -35.34 -13.09
N PHE A 441 -14.57 -35.97 -12.82
CA PHE A 441 -14.69 -37.00 -11.78
C PHE A 441 -14.19 -38.35 -12.28
N ASP A 442 -13.33 -38.98 -11.48
CA ASP A 442 -12.95 -40.38 -11.65
C ASP A 442 -13.60 -41.22 -10.53
N PHE A 443 -14.51 -42.12 -10.93
CA PHE A 443 -15.29 -42.96 -10.01
C PHE A 443 -14.56 -44.26 -9.73
N LEU A 444 -14.47 -44.64 -8.45
CA LEU A 444 -13.88 -45.92 -8.04
C LEU A 444 -14.71 -47.15 -8.52
N ASP A 445 -16.01 -46.97 -8.80
CA ASP A 445 -16.90 -48.00 -9.34
C ASP A 445 -17.92 -47.38 -10.34
N PRO A 446 -17.99 -47.86 -11.59
CA PRO A 446 -18.93 -47.34 -12.61
C PRO A 446 -20.41 -47.40 -12.21
N SER A 447 -20.78 -48.25 -11.25
CA SER A 447 -22.16 -48.39 -10.77
C SER A 447 -22.62 -47.23 -9.87
N LEU A 448 -21.69 -46.43 -9.33
CA LEU A 448 -21.97 -45.28 -8.47
C LEU A 448 -22.42 -44.03 -9.24
N GLN A 449 -22.19 -43.99 -10.56
CA GLN A 449 -22.60 -42.89 -11.43
C GLN A 449 -24.14 -42.70 -11.47
N MET A 450 -24.92 -43.76 -11.21
CA MET A 450 -26.40 -43.72 -11.20
C MET A 450 -27.02 -43.14 -9.91
N GLN A 451 -26.25 -42.88 -8.85
CA GLN A 451 -26.77 -42.37 -7.56
C GLN A 451 -26.67 -40.86 -7.38
N LEU A 452 -25.92 -40.16 -8.23
CA LEU A 452 -25.77 -38.70 -8.20
C LEU A 452 -26.88 -38.00 -9.01
N ALA A 453 -27.41 -36.91 -8.47
CA ALA A 453 -28.50 -36.16 -9.10
C ALA A 453 -28.08 -35.56 -10.46
N PRO A 454 -28.97 -35.54 -11.48
CA PRO A 454 -28.64 -35.09 -12.84
C PRO A 454 -28.31 -33.58 -12.98
N GLU A 455 -28.38 -32.80 -11.90
CA GLU A 455 -28.10 -31.35 -11.92
C GLU A 455 -26.65 -30.97 -11.57
N THR A 456 -25.81 -31.91 -11.13
CA THR A 456 -24.41 -31.63 -10.81
C THR A 456 -23.51 -31.90 -12.02
N ALA A 457 -22.88 -30.86 -12.57
CA ALA A 457 -21.91 -31.03 -13.66
C ALA A 457 -20.71 -31.87 -13.16
N MET A 458 -20.53 -33.07 -13.70
CA MET A 458 -19.47 -34.02 -13.31
C MET A 458 -18.12 -33.74 -13.99
N GLU A 459 -18.11 -32.81 -14.94
CA GLU A 459 -16.95 -32.36 -15.69
C GLU A 459 -17.04 -30.85 -15.97
N MET A 460 -15.90 -30.18 -16.07
CA MET A 460 -15.82 -28.77 -16.43
C MET A 460 -14.47 -28.42 -17.04
N SER A 461 -14.47 -27.48 -18.00
CA SER A 461 -13.23 -26.90 -18.53
C SER A 461 -13.08 -25.46 -18.11
N VAL A 462 -11.87 -25.09 -17.69
CA VAL A 462 -11.52 -23.76 -17.20
C VAL A 462 -10.25 -23.27 -17.88
N THR A 463 -10.24 -21.99 -18.25
CA THR A 463 -9.01 -21.32 -18.65
C THR A 463 -8.20 -20.94 -17.42
N ALA A 464 -7.03 -21.55 -17.28
CA ALA A 464 -6.07 -21.24 -16.24
C ALA A 464 -4.86 -20.47 -16.80
N HIS A 465 -4.18 -19.74 -15.94
CA HIS A 465 -3.03 -18.92 -16.31
C HIS A 465 -1.74 -19.56 -15.80
N THR A 466 -0.78 -19.80 -16.68
CA THR A 466 0.45 -20.53 -16.36
C THR A 466 1.49 -19.61 -15.72
N ALA A 467 2.30 -20.17 -14.81
CA ALA A 467 3.50 -19.50 -14.33
C ALA A 467 4.59 -19.47 -15.41
N LEU A 468 5.38 -18.40 -15.43
CA LEU A 468 6.51 -18.24 -16.36
C LEU A 468 7.77 -18.99 -15.89
N PHE A 469 7.74 -19.60 -14.70
CA PHE A 469 8.82 -20.37 -14.08
C PHE A 469 8.37 -21.79 -13.71
N GLY A 470 9.34 -22.68 -13.44
CA GLY A 470 9.11 -24.09 -13.17
C GLY A 470 8.75 -24.90 -14.42
N GLY A 471 8.04 -26.02 -14.27
CA GLY A 471 7.65 -26.92 -15.35
C GLY A 471 6.60 -26.35 -16.31
N SER A 472 6.69 -26.72 -17.58
CA SER A 472 5.72 -26.35 -18.62
C SER A 472 4.57 -27.36 -18.67
N PRO A 473 3.30 -26.93 -18.74
CA PRO A 473 2.16 -27.83 -18.98
C PRO A 473 2.05 -28.31 -20.43
N PHE A 474 2.92 -27.84 -21.34
CA PHE A 474 2.84 -28.14 -22.78
C PHE A 474 3.87 -29.16 -23.27
N THR A 475 4.73 -29.65 -22.38
CA THR A 475 5.87 -30.51 -22.74
C THR A 475 5.53 -31.98 -22.55
N THR A 476 5.37 -32.69 -23.67
CA THR A 476 5.17 -34.15 -23.67
C THR A 476 6.43 -34.88 -23.20
N PRO A 477 6.30 -35.93 -22.36
CA PRO A 477 7.47 -36.64 -21.82
C PRO A 477 8.28 -37.31 -22.92
N SER A 478 9.62 -37.14 -22.90
CA SER A 478 10.54 -37.90 -23.75
C SER A 478 10.83 -39.28 -23.14
N GLU A 479 11.08 -40.31 -23.95
CA GLU A 479 11.32 -41.70 -23.50
C GLU A 479 12.53 -41.90 -22.55
N ARG A 480 13.31 -40.85 -22.25
CA ARG A 480 14.54 -40.92 -21.43
C ARG A 480 14.48 -40.16 -20.11
N GLU A 481 13.43 -39.39 -19.84
CA GLU A 481 13.24 -38.68 -18.57
C GLU A 481 11.98 -39.18 -17.86
N HIS A 482 11.95 -39.06 -16.53
CA HIS A 482 10.76 -39.43 -15.74
C HIS A 482 9.55 -38.68 -16.31
N PRO A 483 8.43 -39.36 -16.60
CA PRO A 483 7.29 -38.70 -17.23
C PRO A 483 6.81 -37.55 -16.34
N ARG A 484 6.81 -36.32 -16.85
CA ARG A 484 6.20 -35.18 -16.17
C ARG A 484 4.68 -35.40 -16.18
N ARG A 485 4.11 -35.59 -14.99
CA ARG A 485 2.74 -36.14 -14.86
C ARG A 485 1.65 -35.09 -14.83
N PHE A 486 1.96 -33.80 -14.70
CA PHE A 486 0.94 -32.77 -14.58
C PHE A 486 0.00 -32.74 -15.81
N GLY A 487 -1.18 -33.35 -15.64
CA GLY A 487 -2.30 -33.24 -16.56
C GLY A 487 -2.12 -33.81 -17.97
N HIS A 488 -1.19 -34.73 -18.24
CA HIS A 488 -1.12 -35.40 -19.55
C HIS A 488 -1.74 -36.80 -19.53
N GLY A 489 -2.51 -37.15 -20.57
CA GLY A 489 -3.12 -38.48 -20.71
C GLY A 489 -4.32 -38.68 -19.78
N GLU A 490 -4.19 -39.58 -18.80
CA GLU A 490 -5.26 -40.00 -17.86
C GLU A 490 -5.60 -38.95 -16.78
N GLY A 491 -4.87 -37.83 -16.72
CA GLY A 491 -5.05 -36.76 -15.73
C GLY A 491 -4.31 -37.03 -14.41
N VAL A 492 -4.27 -36.01 -13.54
CA VAL A 492 -3.66 -36.06 -12.20
C VAL A 492 -4.70 -35.75 -11.13
N ALA A 493 -4.68 -36.51 -10.03
CA ALA A 493 -5.58 -36.31 -8.91
C ALA A 493 -5.32 -34.93 -8.26
N LEU A 494 -6.40 -34.20 -8.02
CA LEU A 494 -6.41 -32.91 -7.36
C LEU A 494 -6.65 -33.12 -5.86
N ALA A 495 -5.70 -32.68 -5.03
CA ALA A 495 -5.75 -32.85 -3.58
C ALA A 495 -5.72 -31.50 -2.85
N ARG A 496 -6.32 -31.45 -1.65
CA ARG A 496 -6.27 -30.29 -0.75
C ARG A 496 -5.78 -30.70 0.64
N ASP A 497 -4.85 -29.93 1.19
CA ASP A 497 -4.37 -30.11 2.57
C ASP A 497 -5.08 -29.13 3.51
N SER A 498 -5.98 -29.64 4.35
CA SER A 498 -6.72 -28.84 5.34
C SER A 498 -5.81 -28.18 6.39
N THR A 499 -4.61 -28.72 6.62
CA THR A 499 -3.63 -28.17 7.57
C THR A 499 -2.72 -27.11 6.94
N ASN A 500 -2.71 -27.00 5.60
CA ASN A 500 -1.94 -26.02 4.86
C ASN A 500 -2.72 -25.46 3.65
N PRO A 501 -3.89 -24.82 3.86
CA PRO A 501 -4.78 -24.40 2.78
C PRO A 501 -4.19 -23.34 1.85
N TYR A 502 -3.14 -22.65 2.29
CA TYR A 502 -2.43 -21.63 1.51
C TYR A 502 -1.12 -22.15 0.89
N GLY A 503 -0.64 -23.35 1.23
CA GLY A 503 0.65 -23.86 0.74
C GLY A 503 1.88 -23.05 1.19
N CYS A 504 1.74 -22.20 2.21
CA CYS A 504 2.82 -21.32 2.67
C CYS A 504 3.79 -22.01 3.63
N ALA A 505 3.35 -23.08 4.30
CA ALA A 505 4.19 -23.88 5.18
C ALA A 505 4.70 -25.14 4.45
N PRO A 506 5.78 -25.79 4.96
CA PRO A 506 6.15 -27.12 4.52
C PRO A 506 5.01 -28.12 4.79
N TYR A 507 4.69 -28.96 3.80
CA TYR A 507 3.68 -30.01 3.95
C TYR A 507 4.20 -31.12 4.88
N LYS A 508 3.30 -31.67 5.70
CA LYS A 508 3.61 -32.78 6.61
C LYS A 508 3.57 -34.15 5.92
N TYR A 509 2.83 -34.22 4.81
CA TYR A 509 2.61 -35.41 4.01
C TYR A 509 3.22 -35.24 2.63
N GLU A 510 3.61 -36.36 2.01
CA GLU A 510 4.03 -36.40 0.62
C GLU A 510 2.81 -36.61 -0.27
N TYR A 511 2.79 -35.94 -1.42
CA TYR A 511 1.69 -35.94 -2.40
C TYR A 511 2.20 -36.43 -3.77
N PRO A 512 2.66 -37.69 -3.88
CA PRO A 512 3.29 -38.19 -5.08
C PRO A 512 2.29 -38.29 -6.24
N ASN A 513 2.57 -37.60 -7.35
CA ASN A 513 1.72 -37.59 -8.55
C ASN A 513 0.36 -36.90 -8.39
N GLU A 514 0.23 -36.02 -7.41
CA GLU A 514 -0.97 -35.21 -7.19
C GLU A 514 -0.72 -33.74 -7.52
N ALA A 515 -1.80 -33.01 -7.85
CA ALA A 515 -1.80 -31.57 -7.98
C ALA A 515 -2.44 -30.97 -6.73
N LEU A 516 -1.74 -30.05 -6.06
CA LEU A 516 -2.23 -29.42 -4.84
C LEU A 516 -3.08 -28.20 -5.15
N LEU A 517 -4.31 -28.18 -4.67
CA LEU A 517 -5.19 -27.01 -4.73
C LEU A 517 -4.97 -26.14 -3.48
N VAL A 518 -4.58 -24.88 -3.70
CA VAL A 518 -4.30 -23.92 -2.62
C VAL A 518 -4.96 -22.57 -2.88
N TYR A 519 -5.26 -21.84 -1.80
CA TYR A 519 -5.67 -20.44 -1.88
C TYR A 519 -4.46 -19.51 -2.07
N ARG A 520 -4.69 -18.35 -2.70
CA ARG A 520 -3.66 -17.32 -2.96
C ARG A 520 -2.86 -16.96 -1.71
N GLY A 521 -3.49 -16.79 -0.54
CA GLY A 521 -2.81 -16.47 0.73
C GLY A 521 -1.87 -15.26 0.64
N GLN A 522 -0.96 -15.13 1.62
CA GLN A 522 0.01 -14.01 1.70
C GLN A 522 1.43 -14.36 1.21
N CYS A 523 1.81 -15.65 1.17
CA CYS A 523 3.12 -16.06 0.68
C CYS A 523 3.26 -15.94 -0.85
N THR A 524 4.50 -15.91 -1.33
CA THR A 524 4.80 -15.79 -2.76
C THR A 524 4.39 -17.04 -3.54
N PHE A 525 4.21 -16.91 -4.86
CA PHE A 525 3.96 -18.06 -5.73
C PHE A 525 5.14 -19.04 -5.70
N LEU A 526 6.37 -18.51 -5.69
CA LEU A 526 7.59 -19.30 -5.65
C LEU A 526 7.69 -20.19 -4.41
N GLU A 527 7.40 -19.64 -3.22
CA GLU A 527 7.40 -20.41 -1.97
C GLU A 527 6.38 -21.56 -2.00
N LYS A 528 5.17 -21.31 -2.51
CA LYS A 528 4.15 -22.36 -2.65
C LYS A 528 4.64 -23.50 -3.55
N MET A 529 5.25 -23.13 -4.68
CA MET A 529 5.81 -24.10 -5.62
C MET A 529 6.94 -24.91 -5.00
N GLN A 530 7.83 -24.25 -4.26
CA GLN A 530 8.93 -24.90 -3.57
C GLN A 530 8.43 -25.88 -2.50
N ASN A 531 7.42 -25.49 -1.72
CA ASN A 531 6.82 -26.37 -0.71
C ASN A 531 6.11 -27.57 -1.36
N ALA A 532 5.38 -27.34 -2.46
CA ALA A 532 4.75 -28.41 -3.24
C ALA A 532 5.79 -29.36 -3.84
N HIS A 533 6.90 -28.83 -4.38
CA HIS A 533 8.01 -29.62 -4.90
C HIS A 533 8.66 -30.49 -3.82
N LYS A 534 8.93 -29.92 -2.63
CA LYS A 534 9.45 -30.68 -1.48
C LYS A 534 8.50 -31.78 -1.01
N ALA A 535 7.20 -31.62 -1.24
CA ALA A 535 6.18 -32.62 -0.93
C ALA A 535 6.00 -33.67 -2.03
N GLY A 536 6.73 -33.58 -3.15
CA GLY A 536 6.63 -34.54 -4.27
C GLY A 536 5.42 -34.34 -5.19
N ALA A 537 4.72 -33.20 -5.10
CA ALA A 537 3.57 -32.88 -5.94
C ALA A 537 3.98 -32.67 -7.41
N SER A 538 3.12 -33.11 -8.34
CA SER A 538 3.31 -32.89 -9.79
C SER A 538 2.94 -31.48 -10.23
N GLY A 539 2.13 -30.77 -9.44
CA GLY A 539 1.83 -29.37 -9.70
C GLY A 539 1.01 -28.72 -8.62
N ILE A 540 0.70 -27.46 -8.84
CA ILE A 540 -0.05 -26.62 -7.92
C ILE A 540 -1.08 -25.78 -8.68
N VAL A 541 -2.32 -25.84 -8.22
CA VAL A 541 -3.45 -25.06 -8.72
C VAL A 541 -3.75 -23.99 -7.69
N VAL A 542 -3.54 -22.72 -8.04
CA VAL A 542 -3.75 -21.60 -7.13
C VAL A 542 -5.10 -20.93 -7.41
N MET A 543 -5.94 -20.86 -6.38
CA MET A 543 -7.21 -20.15 -6.41
C MET A 543 -6.99 -18.67 -6.10
N SER A 544 -7.19 -17.81 -7.10
CA SER A 544 -7.11 -16.35 -6.94
C SER A 544 -8.30 -15.81 -6.14
N ASP A 545 -8.07 -14.75 -5.37
CA ASP A 545 -9.11 -13.94 -4.73
C ASP A 545 -9.73 -12.90 -5.69
N LYS A 546 -9.20 -12.80 -6.91
CA LYS A 546 -9.62 -11.86 -7.94
C LYS A 546 -10.09 -12.54 -9.23
N ASP A 547 -10.90 -11.82 -10.01
CA ASP A 547 -11.49 -12.32 -11.28
C ASP A 547 -10.70 -11.93 -12.55
N TYR A 548 -9.44 -11.51 -12.40
CA TYR A 548 -8.57 -11.18 -13.53
C TYR A 548 -7.40 -12.17 -13.64
N ALA A 549 -6.77 -12.20 -14.83
CA ALA A 549 -5.70 -13.12 -15.16
C ALA A 549 -4.40 -12.81 -14.40
N ILE A 550 -3.73 -13.84 -13.88
CA ILE A 550 -2.47 -13.70 -13.14
C ILE A 550 -1.48 -14.70 -13.74
N ASN A 551 -0.38 -14.20 -14.31
CA ASN A 551 0.75 -15.01 -14.75
C ASN A 551 1.93 -14.80 -13.80
N PRO A 552 2.17 -15.71 -12.85
CA PRO A 552 3.28 -15.59 -11.92
C PRO A 552 4.65 -15.54 -12.63
N SER A 553 5.51 -14.62 -12.22
CA SER A 553 6.89 -14.50 -12.68
C SER A 553 7.85 -14.43 -11.49
N VAL A 554 9.12 -14.79 -11.72
CA VAL A 554 10.19 -14.81 -10.71
C VAL A 554 11.48 -14.32 -11.37
N SER A 555 12.29 -13.58 -10.61
CA SER A 555 13.61 -13.11 -11.07
C SER A 555 14.69 -14.18 -10.99
N ASP A 556 15.78 -14.04 -11.77
CA ASP A 556 16.89 -14.99 -11.74
C ASP A 556 17.59 -15.05 -10.36
N GLU A 557 17.66 -13.93 -9.63
CA GLU A 557 18.26 -13.86 -8.29
C GLU A 557 17.43 -14.63 -7.24
N GLU A 558 16.10 -14.56 -7.32
CA GLU A 558 15.17 -15.31 -6.48
C GLU A 558 15.19 -16.82 -6.78
N LEU A 559 15.43 -17.20 -8.04
CA LEU A 559 15.61 -18.61 -8.42
C LEU A 559 16.94 -19.16 -7.87
N MET A 560 18.03 -18.38 -7.92
CA MET A 560 19.34 -18.80 -7.44
C MET A 560 19.40 -19.01 -5.92
N THR A 561 18.63 -18.23 -5.16
CA THR A 561 18.55 -18.36 -3.69
C THR A 561 17.93 -19.68 -3.22
N ILE A 562 17.20 -20.38 -4.09
CA ILE A 562 16.50 -21.63 -3.76
C ILE A 562 17.36 -22.89 -3.99
N GLY A 563 18.43 -22.79 -4.79
CA GLY A 563 19.44 -23.86 -4.92
C GLY A 563 18.98 -25.17 -5.57
N GLY A 564 17.89 -25.17 -6.36
CA GLY A 564 17.36 -26.37 -7.02
C GLY A 564 16.53 -26.08 -8.27
N THR A 565 16.38 -27.08 -9.15
CA THR A 565 15.58 -27.01 -10.38
C THR A 565 14.11 -27.31 -10.07
N LEU A 566 13.21 -26.34 -10.26
CA LEU A 566 11.75 -26.50 -10.08
C LEU A 566 11.04 -26.96 -11.38
N ASP A 567 11.79 -27.47 -12.35
CA ASP A 567 11.29 -27.79 -13.69
C ASP A 567 10.30 -28.97 -13.71
N ASP A 568 10.21 -29.74 -12.63
CA ASP A 568 9.36 -30.93 -12.53
C ASP A 568 7.95 -30.65 -11.99
N VAL A 569 7.68 -29.43 -11.49
CA VAL A 569 6.40 -29.03 -10.91
C VAL A 569 5.76 -27.99 -11.82
N VAL A 570 4.47 -28.07 -12.08
CA VAL A 570 3.74 -27.07 -12.89
C VAL A 570 2.86 -26.20 -11.99
N MET A 571 2.78 -24.90 -12.28
CA MET A 571 1.87 -23.99 -11.58
C MET A 571 0.86 -23.36 -12.54
N VAL A 572 -0.40 -23.37 -12.11
CA VAL A 572 -1.52 -22.72 -12.81
C VAL A 572 -2.37 -21.91 -11.82
N VAL A 573 -2.88 -20.77 -12.27
CA VAL A 573 -3.71 -19.86 -11.46
C VAL A 573 -5.10 -19.75 -12.05
N LEU A 574 -6.12 -19.96 -11.21
CA LEU A 574 -7.53 -19.86 -11.57
C LEU A 574 -8.09 -18.51 -11.09
N ARG A 575 -8.95 -17.89 -11.92
CA ARG A 575 -9.76 -16.73 -11.51
C ARG A 575 -10.74 -17.12 -10.41
N ARG A 576 -11.12 -16.17 -9.54
CA ARG A 576 -12.04 -16.42 -8.42
C ARG A 576 -13.33 -17.14 -8.83
N SER A 577 -14.00 -16.66 -9.87
CA SER A 577 -15.26 -17.21 -10.38
C SER A 577 -15.14 -18.65 -10.88
N ASP A 578 -13.98 -19.03 -11.43
CA ASP A 578 -13.73 -20.39 -11.89
C ASP A 578 -13.21 -21.28 -10.75
N ALA A 579 -12.38 -20.74 -9.86
CA ALA A 579 -11.89 -21.39 -8.66
C ALA A 579 -13.04 -21.84 -7.74
N LEU A 580 -14.08 -20.99 -7.56
CA LEU A 580 -15.27 -21.35 -6.76
C LEU A 580 -15.99 -22.59 -7.31
N LYS A 581 -16.02 -22.77 -8.63
CA LYS A 581 -16.63 -23.94 -9.27
C LYS A 581 -15.79 -25.20 -9.04
N VAL A 582 -14.46 -25.09 -9.18
CA VAL A 582 -13.53 -26.20 -8.94
C VAL A 582 -13.56 -26.62 -7.46
N SER A 583 -13.63 -25.66 -6.53
CA SER A 583 -13.79 -25.96 -5.10
C SER A 583 -15.10 -26.68 -4.81
N ALA A 584 -16.21 -26.24 -5.40
CA ALA A 584 -17.51 -26.90 -5.23
C ALA A 584 -17.47 -28.35 -5.75
N LEU A 585 -16.74 -28.62 -6.83
CA LEU A 585 -16.54 -29.97 -7.36
C LEU A 585 -15.81 -30.88 -6.36
N LEU A 586 -14.76 -30.39 -5.71
CA LEU A 586 -14.04 -31.11 -4.65
C LEU A 586 -14.87 -31.32 -3.39
N ASP A 587 -15.69 -30.34 -2.99
CA ASP A 587 -16.56 -30.46 -1.81
C ASP A 587 -17.59 -31.60 -1.99
N VAL A 588 -18.05 -31.85 -3.21
CA VAL A 588 -18.92 -33.00 -3.52
C VAL A 588 -18.17 -34.32 -3.37
N VAL A 589 -16.93 -34.41 -3.85
CA VAL A 589 -16.10 -35.61 -3.66
C VAL A 589 -15.93 -35.93 -2.18
N GLU A 590 -15.51 -34.95 -1.39
CA GLU A 590 -15.13 -35.20 0.00
C GLU A 590 -16.31 -35.46 0.92
N SER A 591 -17.47 -34.84 0.64
CA SER A 591 -18.68 -35.06 1.43
C SER A 591 -19.33 -36.42 1.17
N GLN A 592 -19.20 -36.96 -0.04
CA GLN A 592 -19.84 -38.22 -0.43
C GLN A 592 -18.88 -39.43 -0.44
N GLY A 593 -17.57 -39.20 -0.57
CA GLY A 593 -16.54 -40.26 -0.55
C GLY A 593 -16.57 -41.21 -1.75
N VAL A 594 -17.00 -40.75 -2.93
CA VAL A 594 -17.37 -41.60 -4.08
C VAL A 594 -16.34 -41.58 -5.24
N GLY A 595 -15.19 -40.93 -5.08
CA GLY A 595 -14.20 -40.84 -6.16
C GLY A 595 -13.09 -39.83 -5.89
N GLN A 596 -12.45 -39.34 -6.96
CA GLN A 596 -11.45 -38.27 -6.91
C GLN A 596 -11.65 -37.29 -8.08
N VAL A 597 -11.30 -36.01 -7.88
CA VAL A 597 -11.27 -35.04 -8.99
C VAL A 597 -9.92 -35.18 -9.70
N MET A 598 -9.97 -35.39 -11.00
CA MET A 598 -8.78 -35.43 -11.86
C MET A 598 -8.69 -34.14 -12.66
N LEU A 599 -7.46 -33.67 -12.91
CA LEU A 599 -7.16 -32.58 -13.83
C LEU A 599 -6.36 -33.09 -15.03
N ALA A 600 -6.78 -32.71 -16.23
CA ALA A 600 -6.03 -32.92 -17.47
C ALA A 600 -5.87 -31.60 -18.22
N VAL A 601 -4.70 -31.42 -18.84
CA VAL A 601 -4.42 -30.38 -19.82
C VAL A 601 -4.89 -30.90 -21.17
N ASP A 602 -5.75 -30.14 -21.83
CA ASP A 602 -6.30 -30.55 -23.12
C ASP A 602 -5.19 -30.52 -24.19
N SER A 603 -4.83 -31.70 -24.73
CA SER A 603 -3.68 -31.86 -25.63
C SER A 603 -3.98 -31.54 -27.10
N GLU A 604 -5.23 -31.23 -27.45
CA GLU A 604 -5.56 -30.73 -28.79
C GLU A 604 -5.49 -29.20 -28.81
N ASP A 605 -4.37 -28.66 -29.29
CA ASP A 605 -4.33 -27.39 -30.01
C ASP A 605 -5.26 -27.49 -31.24
N ARG A 606 -6.57 -27.45 -31.02
CA ARG A 606 -7.45 -26.82 -32.01
C ARG A 606 -7.23 -25.33 -31.87
N VAL A 607 -6.24 -24.86 -32.63
CA VAL A 607 -6.29 -23.54 -33.26
C VAL A 607 -7.77 -23.28 -33.58
N ALA A 608 -8.35 -22.27 -32.94
CA ALA A 608 -9.72 -21.88 -33.21
C ALA A 608 -9.80 -21.47 -34.68
N GLU A 609 -10.14 -22.41 -35.57
CA GLU A 609 -10.60 -22.04 -36.89
C GLU A 609 -11.92 -21.29 -36.73
N PRO A 610 -12.10 -20.16 -37.43
CA PRO A 610 -13.31 -19.38 -37.31
C PRO A 610 -14.48 -20.22 -37.80
N TRP A 611 -15.46 -20.45 -36.95
CA TRP A 611 -16.79 -20.88 -37.39
C TRP A 611 -17.29 -19.87 -38.42
N VAL A 612 -17.34 -20.31 -39.68
CA VAL A 612 -18.11 -19.64 -40.74
C VAL A 612 -19.58 -19.85 -40.40
N VAL A 613 -20.17 -18.85 -39.75
CA VAL A 613 -21.61 -18.68 -39.64
C VAL A 613 -21.93 -17.28 -40.16
N ASP A 614 -22.90 -17.25 -41.07
CA ASP A 614 -23.33 -16.17 -41.94
C ASP A 614 -22.95 -14.73 -41.55
N ALA A 615 -22.26 -14.11 -42.50
CA ALA A 615 -22.07 -12.67 -42.58
C ALA A 615 -23.40 -11.98 -42.90
N ASP A 616 -24.26 -11.78 -41.88
CA ASP A 616 -25.33 -10.77 -41.95
C ASP A 616 -25.88 -10.28 -40.58
N GLN A 617 -25.18 -10.53 -39.46
CA GLN A 617 -25.54 -9.94 -38.15
C GLN A 617 -24.37 -9.26 -37.42
N GLN A 618 -23.37 -8.75 -38.16
CA GLN A 618 -22.40 -7.81 -37.61
C GLN A 618 -23.03 -6.41 -37.52
N ASN A 619 -23.18 -5.88 -36.30
CA ASN A 619 -22.70 -4.51 -35.96
C ASN A 619 -23.02 -4.01 -34.53
N ALA A 620 -23.55 -4.81 -33.59
CA ALA A 620 -23.93 -4.27 -32.27
C ALA A 620 -23.34 -4.94 -31.01
N LYS A 621 -22.56 -6.04 -31.09
CA LYS A 621 -22.08 -6.74 -29.88
C LYS A 621 -20.60 -7.16 -29.84
N ARG A 622 -19.77 -6.74 -30.80
CA ARG A 622 -18.30 -6.88 -30.72
C ARG A 622 -17.68 -5.57 -30.23
N ASN A 623 -17.88 -5.26 -28.95
CA ASN A 623 -17.00 -4.33 -28.23
C ASN A 623 -16.47 -5.06 -26.99
N ALA A 624 -15.19 -5.39 -27.05
CA ALA A 624 -14.24 -5.57 -25.96
C ALA A 624 -14.62 -6.51 -24.79
N VAL A 625 -14.23 -7.78 -24.90
CA VAL A 625 -13.64 -8.49 -23.75
C VAL A 625 -12.17 -8.70 -24.10
N GLY A 626 -11.40 -7.61 -24.04
CA GLY A 626 -9.94 -7.72 -23.98
C GLY A 626 -9.59 -8.28 -22.61
N THR A 627 -8.81 -9.35 -22.57
CA THR A 627 -8.25 -9.91 -21.34
C THR A 627 -7.32 -8.85 -20.72
N ASN A 628 -7.83 -8.08 -19.76
CA ASN A 628 -7.03 -7.11 -19.02
C ASN A 628 -5.91 -7.87 -18.29
N ARG A 629 -4.68 -7.77 -18.79
CA ARG A 629 -3.48 -8.24 -18.08
C ARG A 629 -2.98 -7.12 -17.19
N VAL A 630 -2.77 -7.44 -15.91
CA VAL A 630 -2.27 -6.53 -14.88
C VAL A 630 -0.82 -6.92 -14.58
N LEU A 631 0.08 -5.93 -14.52
CA LEU A 631 1.46 -6.16 -14.11
C LEU A 631 1.56 -6.25 -12.59
N TYR A 632 2.55 -6.99 -12.10
CA TYR A 632 2.79 -7.16 -10.68
C TYR A 632 4.20 -6.71 -10.30
N LEU A 633 4.32 -6.10 -9.12
CA LEU A 633 5.58 -5.79 -8.45
C LEU A 633 5.49 -6.36 -7.03
N ASN A 634 6.47 -7.16 -6.60
CA ASN A 634 6.49 -7.79 -5.27
C ASN A 634 5.15 -8.47 -4.90
N SER A 635 4.54 -9.22 -5.82
CA SER A 635 3.22 -9.86 -5.64
C SER A 635 2.01 -8.93 -5.52
N HIS A 636 2.18 -7.62 -5.64
CA HIS A 636 1.09 -6.62 -5.63
C HIS A 636 0.80 -6.09 -7.04
N PRO A 637 -0.47 -5.89 -7.40
CA PRO A 637 -0.85 -5.43 -8.73
C PRO A 637 -0.49 -3.94 -8.94
N LEU A 638 -0.11 -3.60 -10.17
CA LEU A 638 0.00 -2.23 -10.65
C LEU A 638 -1.36 -1.73 -11.13
N LEU A 639 -2.12 -1.07 -10.25
CA LEU A 639 -3.56 -0.85 -10.40
C LEU A 639 -3.92 0.15 -11.50
N ASN A 640 -3.09 1.15 -11.73
CA ASN A 640 -3.25 2.14 -12.79
C ASN A 640 -2.56 1.73 -14.11
N THR A 641 -2.31 0.44 -14.31
CA THR A 641 -1.68 -0.07 -15.54
C THR A 641 -2.59 -1.03 -16.29
N ARG A 642 -2.59 -0.91 -17.63
CA ARG A 642 -3.31 -1.83 -18.52
C ARG A 642 -2.41 -2.23 -19.67
N MET A 643 -2.22 -3.53 -19.84
CA MET A 643 -1.55 -4.05 -21.03
C MET A 643 -2.56 -4.14 -22.18
N LEU A 644 -2.25 -3.44 -23.28
CA LEU A 644 -2.95 -3.57 -24.54
C LEU A 644 -2.22 -4.66 -25.33
N VAL A 645 -2.83 -5.84 -25.43
CA VAL A 645 -2.31 -6.96 -26.24
C VAL A 645 -2.96 -6.98 -27.59
#